data_AF-A0A8B8TDA4-F1
#
_entry.id   AF-A0A8B8TDA4-F1
#
_cell.length_a   1.000
_cell.length_b   1.000
_cell.length_c   1.000
_cell.angle_alpha   90.00
_cell.angle_beta   90.00
_cell.angle_gamma   90.00
#
_symmetry.space_group_name_H-M   'P 1'
#
loop_
_entity.id
_entity.type
_entity.pdbx_description
1 polymer ?
#
loop_
_entity_poly.entity_id
_entity_poly.type
_entity_poly.pdbx_seq_one_letter_code
_entity_poly.pdbx_strand_id
1 'polypeptide(L)'
;MFHLRTCAAKLRPLTASQTVKTLSHSRPAAARTFGQVRCYAAPVAAEPFLSGTSSNYVEEMYYAWLENPKSVHKSWDIFFRNTNAGAPPGTAYQSPLPLSPGSLSAVARAQPLVGAQPSVDKLVEDHLAVQSLIRAYQVRGHHIAKLDPLGISCVNFDDAPVTVSSNVGFYGLDESDLDKVFHLPTTTFIGGQESALPLREIIRRLEMAYCQHIGVEFMFINDLEQCQWIRQKFETPGIMQFTNEEKRTLLARLVRSTRFEEFLQRKWSSEKRFGLEGCEVLIPALKTIIDKSSENGVDYVIMGMPHRGRLNVLANVIRKELEQIFCQFDSKLEAADEGSGDVKYHLGMYHRRINRVTDRNITLSLVANPSHLEAADPVVMGKTKAEQFYCGDTEGKKVMSILLHGDAAFAGQGIVYETFHLSDLPSYTTHGTVHVVVNNQIGFTTDPRMARSSPYPTDVARVVNAPIFHVNSDDPEAVMYVCKVAAEWRSTFHKDVVVDLVCYRRNGHNEMDEPMFTQPLMYKQIRKQKPVLQKYAELLVSQGVVNQPEYEEEISKYDKICEEAFARSKDEKILHIKHWLDSPWPGFFTLDGQPRSMSCPSTGLTEDILTHIGNVASSVPVENFTIHGGLSRILKTRGELVKNRTVDWALAEYMAFGSLLKEGIHIRLSGQDVERGTFSHRHHVLHDQNVDKRTCIPMNHLWPNQAPYTVCNSSLSEYGVLGFELGFAMASPNALVLWEAQFGDFHNTAQCIIDQFICPGQAKWVRQNGIVLLLPHGMEGMGPEHSSARPERFLQMCNDDPDVLPDLKEANFDINQLYDCNWVVVNCSTPGNFFHVLRRQILLPFRKPLIIFTPKSLLRHPEARSSFDEMLPGTHFQRVIPEDGPAAQNPENVKRLLFCTGKVYYDLTRERKARDMVEQVAITRIEQLSPFPFDLLLQEVQKYPNAELAWCQEEHKNQGYYDYVKPRLRTTINRAKPVWYAGRDPAAAPATGNKKTHLTELQRLLDTAFDLDAFKNFS
;
A
#
# COMPACT_ATOMS: atom_id res chain seq x y z
N MET A 1 -42.27 30.04 4.78
CA MET A 1 -42.30 31.52 4.75
C MET A 1 -41.24 32.05 5.71
N PHE A 2 -40.41 33.00 5.26
CA PHE A 2 -39.90 34.18 5.99
C PHE A 2 -39.55 34.04 7.50
N HIS A 3 -38.25 34.05 7.87
CA HIS A 3 -37.44 35.24 8.29
C HIS A 3 -37.59 35.57 9.81
N LEU A 4 -36.61 36.00 10.63
CA LEU A 4 -35.21 36.51 10.54
C LEU A 4 -34.39 35.97 11.76
N ARG A 5 -33.04 35.81 11.78
CA ARG A 5 -31.96 36.80 12.09
C ARG A 5 -32.24 37.67 13.35
N THR A 6 -31.31 37.98 14.29
CA THR A 6 -29.83 38.06 14.21
C THR A 6 -29.12 38.18 15.60
N CYS A 7 -27.86 37.69 15.67
CA CYS A 7 -26.65 38.25 16.35
C CYS A 7 -26.59 38.80 17.82
N ALA A 8 -25.71 38.14 18.61
CA ALA A 8 -24.41 38.66 19.12
C ALA A 8 -24.22 39.24 20.56
N ALA A 9 -23.02 38.90 21.08
CA ALA A 9 -22.12 39.68 21.96
C ALA A 9 -21.90 39.25 23.45
N LYS A 10 -20.81 38.48 23.63
CA LYS A 10 -19.78 38.53 24.71
C LYS A 10 -20.12 39.15 26.08
N LEU A 11 -19.97 38.34 27.14
CA LEU A 11 -19.49 38.79 28.46
C LEU A 11 -18.46 37.80 29.05
N ARG A 12 -17.48 38.36 29.77
CA ARG A 12 -16.40 37.67 30.53
C ARG A 12 -15.91 38.67 31.61
N PRO A 13 -15.19 38.23 32.64
CA PRO A 13 -15.68 37.54 33.84
C PRO A 13 -15.40 38.37 35.12
N LEU A 14 -15.68 37.84 36.32
CA LEU A 14 -14.87 38.09 37.53
C LEU A 14 -15.11 37.00 38.60
N THR A 15 -14.22 36.94 39.59
CA THR A 15 -13.89 35.76 40.43
C THR A 15 -14.30 35.92 41.91
N ALA A 16 -14.47 34.79 42.64
CA ALA A 16 -13.68 34.50 43.87
C ALA A 16 -14.07 33.17 44.58
N SER A 17 -13.07 32.58 45.23
CA SER A 17 -13.00 31.28 45.94
C SER A 17 -13.48 31.30 47.40
N GLN A 18 -13.79 30.12 47.99
CA GLN A 18 -13.45 29.80 49.40
C GLN A 18 -13.14 28.30 49.64
N THR A 19 -11.87 28.03 50.02
CA THR A 19 -11.33 27.16 51.12
C THR A 19 -12.04 25.86 51.55
N VAL A 20 -11.45 24.64 51.55
CA VAL A 20 -10.20 24.08 52.17
C VAL A 20 -10.39 23.39 53.54
N LYS A 21 -9.91 22.14 53.67
CA LYS A 21 -9.41 21.52 54.92
C LYS A 21 -8.26 20.52 54.62
N THR A 22 -7.30 20.39 55.54
CA THR A 22 -5.94 19.82 55.33
C THR A 22 -5.46 18.93 56.49
N LEU A 23 -4.37 18.17 56.23
CA LEU A 23 -3.32 17.53 57.08
C LEU A 23 -2.45 16.66 56.09
N SER A 24 -1.30 16.03 56.35
CA SER A 24 -0.02 16.33 57.06
C SER A 24 0.93 15.12 56.76
N HIS A 25 2.24 15.16 56.50
CA HIS A 25 3.33 16.17 56.46
C HIS A 25 4.38 15.72 55.40
N SER A 26 5.22 16.54 54.76
CA SER A 26 6.38 17.39 55.21
C SER A 26 7.64 16.58 55.60
N ARG A 27 8.89 16.90 55.22
CA ARG A 27 9.57 18.05 54.51
C ARG A 27 11.09 17.70 54.36
N PRO A 28 12.07 18.59 54.00
CA PRO A 28 12.06 19.86 53.24
C PRO A 28 13.21 20.03 52.19
N ALA A 29 13.07 21.01 51.30
CA ALA A 29 14.16 21.90 50.85
C ALA A 29 13.57 23.22 50.32
N ALA A 30 14.33 24.33 50.35
CA ALA A 30 13.78 25.68 50.24
C ALA A 30 13.89 26.33 48.85
N ALA A 31 12.95 27.21 48.53
CA ALA A 31 13.03 28.11 47.37
C ALA A 31 13.86 29.37 47.68
N ARG A 32 14.54 29.91 46.66
CA ARG A 32 15.12 31.26 46.70
C ARG A 32 14.71 32.06 45.45
N THR A 33 14.03 33.16 45.75
CA THR A 33 14.02 34.46 45.07
C THR A 33 14.94 34.65 43.85
N PHE A 34 14.35 35.18 42.78
CA PHE A 34 15.07 35.88 41.71
C PHE A 34 16.00 36.97 42.29
N GLY A 35 17.24 37.03 41.82
CA GLY A 35 18.23 38.02 42.22
C GLY A 35 19.17 38.37 41.06
N GLN A 36 19.29 39.67 40.80
CA GLN A 36 20.29 40.39 40.01
C GLN A 36 21.00 39.66 38.84
N VAL A 37 20.77 40.20 37.64
CA VAL A 37 21.66 40.10 36.49
C VAL A 37 23.11 40.42 36.92
N ARG A 38 23.99 39.42 36.88
CA ARG A 38 25.43 39.64 36.75
C ARG A 38 25.79 39.61 35.28
N CYS A 39 26.01 40.79 34.70
CA CYS A 39 26.68 40.88 33.40
C CYS A 39 28.13 40.43 33.56
N TYR A 40 28.46 39.25 33.02
CA TYR A 40 29.81 38.95 32.56
C TYR A 40 29.86 39.23 31.06
N ALA A 41 29.90 40.52 30.71
CA ALA A 41 30.27 40.94 29.37
C ALA A 41 31.80 40.77 29.23
N ALA A 42 32.21 39.64 28.67
CA ALA A 42 33.58 39.39 28.21
C ALA A 42 33.51 38.84 26.77
N PRO A 43 34.41 39.24 25.86
CA PRO A 43 34.22 39.04 24.42
C PRO A 43 34.66 37.63 23.95
N VAL A 44 33.83 36.61 24.18
CA VAL A 44 34.06 35.25 23.65
C VAL A 44 33.99 35.18 22.11
N ALA A 45 33.55 36.26 21.45
CA ALA A 45 33.46 36.36 19.98
C ALA A 45 34.81 36.19 19.24
N ALA A 46 35.94 36.43 19.91
CA ALA A 46 37.28 36.28 19.31
C ALA A 46 37.81 34.83 19.36
N GLU A 47 37.26 33.98 20.24
CA GLU A 47 37.71 32.59 20.44
C GLU A 47 36.49 31.63 20.38
N PRO A 48 35.74 31.59 19.26
CA PRO A 48 34.47 30.86 19.16
C PRO A 48 34.61 29.33 19.30
N PHE A 49 35.84 28.82 19.24
CA PHE A 49 36.16 27.41 19.49
C PHE A 49 36.17 27.04 20.99
N LEU A 50 36.10 28.01 21.91
CA LEU A 50 35.98 27.78 23.35
C LEU A 50 34.50 27.65 23.76
N SER A 51 33.82 26.67 23.17
CA SER A 51 32.42 26.35 23.41
C SER A 51 32.26 25.16 24.38
N GLY A 52 31.11 25.06 25.06
CA GLY A 52 30.81 23.92 25.93
C GLY A 52 30.76 22.56 25.21
N THR A 53 30.64 22.56 23.88
CA THR A 53 30.66 21.36 23.02
C THR A 53 32.05 20.94 22.55
N SER A 54 33.09 21.75 22.80
CA SER A 54 34.48 21.48 22.37
C SER A 54 35.47 21.31 23.53
N SER A 55 35.01 21.31 24.78
CA SER A 55 35.85 21.23 25.99
C SER A 55 36.84 20.08 25.96
N ASN A 56 36.37 18.85 25.69
CA ASN A 56 37.22 17.66 25.73
C ASN A 56 38.35 17.72 24.69
N TYR A 57 38.08 18.24 23.50
CA TYR A 57 39.11 18.41 22.46
C TYR A 57 40.14 19.47 22.85
N VAL A 58 39.71 20.58 23.48
CA VAL A 58 40.63 21.62 23.98
C VAL A 58 41.49 21.08 25.14
N GLU A 59 40.92 20.27 26.04
CA GLU A 59 41.68 19.58 27.09
C GLU A 59 42.70 18.58 26.52
N GLU A 60 42.30 17.73 25.57
CA GLU A 60 43.22 16.80 24.88
C GLU A 60 44.37 17.54 24.19
N MET A 61 44.09 18.63 23.47
CA MET A 61 45.12 19.47 22.85
C MET A 61 46.01 20.15 23.90
N TYR A 62 45.47 20.55 25.06
CA TYR A 62 46.27 21.14 26.13
C TYR A 62 47.21 20.11 26.79
N TYR A 63 46.73 18.89 27.05
CA TYR A 63 47.57 17.81 27.58
C TYR A 63 48.67 17.41 26.59
N ALA A 64 48.35 17.25 25.31
CA ALA A 64 49.35 16.97 24.27
C ALA A 64 50.39 18.09 24.14
N TRP A 65 49.98 19.36 24.30
CA TRP A 65 50.87 20.52 24.30
C TRP A 65 51.77 20.59 25.54
N LEU A 66 51.27 20.22 26.73
CA LEU A 66 52.06 20.15 27.96
C LEU A 66 53.17 19.08 27.88
N GLU A 67 52.92 17.94 27.24
CA GLU A 67 53.94 16.92 26.99
C GLU A 67 54.97 17.37 25.94
N ASN A 68 54.51 17.97 24.84
CA ASN A 68 55.38 18.50 23.80
C ASN A 68 54.67 19.61 23.00
N PRO A 69 55.10 20.88 23.12
CA PRO A 69 54.48 22.00 22.39
C PRO A 69 54.45 21.88 20.86
N LYS A 70 55.23 20.96 20.26
CA LYS A 70 55.23 20.67 18.82
C LYS A 70 54.28 19.54 18.39
N SER A 71 53.60 18.87 19.33
CA SER A 71 52.64 17.79 19.03
C SER A 71 51.32 18.33 18.45
N VAL A 72 50.97 19.58 18.81
CA VAL A 72 49.77 20.28 18.37
C VAL A 72 50.06 21.27 17.25
N HIS A 73 49.02 21.67 16.52
CA HIS A 73 49.14 22.69 15.48
C HIS A 73 49.64 24.03 16.06
N LYS A 74 50.39 24.81 15.27
CA LYS A 74 51.06 26.04 15.72
C LYS A 74 50.11 27.09 16.31
N SER A 75 48.84 27.10 15.89
CA SER A 75 47.80 27.95 16.49
C SER A 75 47.47 27.57 17.93
N TRP A 76 47.46 26.27 18.26
CA TRP A 76 47.29 25.78 19.64
C TRP A 76 48.52 26.09 20.49
N ASP A 77 49.75 25.94 19.95
CA ASP A 77 50.98 26.33 20.64
C ASP A 77 50.99 27.82 21.02
N ILE A 78 50.60 28.69 20.09
CA ILE A 78 50.46 30.14 20.35
C ILE A 78 49.35 30.40 21.39
N PHE A 79 48.17 29.80 21.22
CA PHE A 79 47.04 29.98 22.12
C PHE A 79 47.35 29.55 23.57
N PHE A 80 47.94 28.37 23.77
CA PHE A 80 48.26 27.87 25.11
C PHE A 80 49.43 28.64 25.76
N ARG A 81 50.45 29.07 24.99
CA ARG A 81 51.49 29.97 25.52
C ARG A 81 50.93 31.31 25.99
N ASN A 82 50.09 31.93 25.18
CA ASN A 82 49.49 33.22 25.53
C ASN A 82 48.56 33.08 26.75
N THR A 83 47.77 32.01 26.81
CA THR A 83 46.92 31.70 27.98
C THR A 83 47.77 31.50 29.24
N ASN A 84 48.83 30.70 29.20
CA ASN A 84 49.73 30.49 30.36
C ASN A 84 50.58 31.72 30.70
N ALA A 85 50.78 32.64 29.76
CA ALA A 85 51.38 33.96 30.02
C ALA A 85 50.39 34.97 30.65
N GLY A 86 49.14 34.56 30.91
CA GLY A 86 48.11 35.39 31.54
C GLY A 86 47.36 36.32 30.58
N ALA A 87 47.31 36.00 29.28
CA ALA A 87 46.52 36.77 28.32
C ALA A 87 45.02 36.74 28.70
N PRO A 88 44.31 37.88 28.66
CA PRO A 88 42.87 37.91 28.95
C PRO A 88 42.05 37.15 27.90
N PRO A 89 40.90 36.56 28.28
CA PRO A 89 40.05 35.79 27.36
C PRO A 89 39.67 36.57 26.08
N GLY A 90 39.73 35.91 24.92
CA GLY A 90 39.53 36.54 23.62
C GLY A 90 40.77 37.22 23.02
N THR A 91 41.95 37.07 23.64
CA THR A 91 43.23 37.63 23.12
C THR A 91 44.38 36.63 23.10
N ALA A 92 44.17 35.40 23.57
CA ALA A 92 45.20 34.37 23.58
C ALA A 92 45.41 33.78 22.18
N TYR A 93 44.34 33.65 21.39
CA TYR A 93 44.44 33.24 20.00
C TYR A 93 45.00 34.38 19.13
N GLN A 94 46.17 34.14 18.54
CA GLN A 94 46.68 34.95 17.43
C GLN A 94 46.85 34.04 16.21
N SER A 95 46.20 34.42 15.10
CA SER A 95 46.41 33.74 13.83
C SER A 95 47.89 33.85 13.42
N PRO A 96 48.56 32.76 12.99
CA PRO A 96 49.93 32.83 12.52
C PRO A 96 50.05 33.83 11.36
N LEU A 97 50.96 34.80 11.47
CA LEU A 97 51.17 35.85 10.47
C LEU A 97 51.40 35.24 9.06
N PRO A 98 50.67 35.70 8.03
CA PRO A 98 51.01 35.40 6.64
C PRO A 98 52.40 35.95 6.31
N LEU A 99 53.16 35.19 5.52
CA LEU A 99 54.45 35.64 4.99
C LEU A 99 54.24 36.73 3.93
N SER A 100 54.21 38.00 4.34
CA SER A 100 54.26 39.14 3.41
C SER A 100 55.69 39.66 3.25
N PRO A 101 56.21 39.78 2.01
CA PRO A 101 57.55 40.27 1.75
C PRO A 101 57.58 41.81 1.71
N GLY A 102 58.54 42.44 2.41
CA GLY A 102 58.72 43.89 2.29
C GLY A 102 59.87 44.48 3.10
N SER A 103 61.01 44.75 2.44
CA SER A 103 61.90 45.87 2.80
C SER A 103 62.78 46.32 1.63
N LEU A 104 62.19 47.20 0.80
CA LEU A 104 62.79 48.35 0.12
C LEU A 104 64.24 48.32 -0.45
N SER A 105 64.27 48.52 -1.77
CA SER A 105 65.09 49.50 -2.52
C SER A 105 66.62 49.35 -2.59
N ALA A 106 67.07 48.92 -3.77
CA ALA A 106 68.23 49.49 -4.47
C ALA A 106 67.87 49.71 -5.95
N VAL A 107 68.51 50.69 -6.59
CA VAL A 107 68.11 51.26 -7.90
C VAL A 107 68.76 50.51 -9.08
N ALA A 108 67.99 50.16 -10.12
CA ALA A 108 68.27 50.48 -11.55
C ALA A 108 67.56 49.56 -12.57
N ARG A 109 66.80 50.20 -13.47
CA ARG A 109 66.40 49.80 -14.84
C ARG A 109 66.75 48.38 -15.36
N ALA A 110 65.71 47.57 -15.57
CA ALA A 110 65.46 46.89 -16.85
C ALA A 110 63.95 46.57 -16.98
N GLN A 111 63.35 46.83 -18.15
CA GLN A 111 62.10 46.14 -18.53
C GLN A 111 62.47 44.74 -19.05
N PRO A 112 61.60 43.74 -18.83
CA PRO A 112 60.67 43.40 -19.91
C PRO A 112 59.22 43.18 -19.43
N LEU A 113 58.32 43.03 -20.40
CA LEU A 113 56.91 42.72 -20.19
C LEU A 113 56.75 41.37 -19.49
N VAL A 114 56.03 41.34 -18.37
CA VAL A 114 55.35 40.13 -17.85
C VAL A 114 53.99 40.57 -17.34
N GLY A 115 52.92 39.94 -17.83
CA GLY A 115 51.55 40.23 -17.39
C GLY A 115 51.32 39.85 -15.93
N ALA A 116 50.40 40.54 -15.26
CA ALA A 116 49.99 40.20 -13.91
C ALA A 116 49.46 38.75 -13.89
N GLN A 117 50.11 37.86 -13.12
CA GLN A 117 49.50 36.58 -12.81
C GLN A 117 48.33 36.80 -11.85
N PRO A 118 47.17 36.13 -12.06
CA PRO A 118 46.12 36.11 -11.06
C PRO A 118 46.65 35.46 -9.77
N SER A 119 46.20 35.92 -8.60
CA SER A 119 46.49 35.22 -7.35
C SER A 119 45.90 33.82 -7.42
N VAL A 120 46.70 32.80 -7.07
CA VAL A 120 46.26 31.39 -7.05
C VAL A 120 45.03 31.22 -6.16
N ASP A 121 44.97 31.96 -5.04
CA ASP A 121 43.82 31.97 -4.12
C ASP A 121 42.52 32.37 -4.84
N LYS A 122 42.50 33.49 -5.57
CA LYS A 122 41.31 33.89 -6.37
C LYS A 122 40.96 32.86 -7.44
N LEU A 123 41.93 32.22 -8.10
CA LEU A 123 41.65 31.17 -9.07
C LEU A 123 40.94 29.97 -8.40
N VAL A 124 41.37 29.59 -7.21
CA VAL A 124 40.75 28.51 -6.41
C VAL A 124 39.35 28.92 -5.92
N GLU A 125 39.17 30.16 -5.47
CA GLU A 125 37.87 30.73 -5.10
C GLU A 125 36.89 30.71 -6.29
N ASP A 126 37.29 31.23 -7.45
CA ASP A 126 36.47 31.22 -8.68
C ASP A 126 36.08 29.77 -9.06
N HIS A 127 36.99 28.80 -8.94
CA HIS A 127 36.69 27.37 -9.19
C HIS A 127 35.71 26.76 -8.18
N LEU A 128 35.85 27.06 -6.88
CA LEU A 128 34.93 26.60 -5.83
C LEU A 128 33.54 27.24 -5.98
N ALA A 129 33.48 28.49 -6.46
CA ALA A 129 32.25 29.16 -6.84
C ALA A 129 31.54 28.43 -8.00
N VAL A 130 32.27 28.07 -9.06
CA VAL A 130 31.72 27.30 -10.19
C VAL A 130 31.25 25.90 -9.77
N GLN A 131 31.96 25.22 -8.87
CA GLN A 131 31.50 23.94 -8.32
C GLN A 131 30.22 24.11 -7.49
N SER A 132 30.13 25.18 -6.70
CA SER A 132 28.94 25.51 -5.89
C SER A 132 27.74 25.88 -6.76
N LEU A 133 27.98 26.59 -7.85
CA LEU A 133 27.01 26.93 -8.90
C LEU A 133 26.42 25.67 -9.54
N ILE A 134 27.27 24.76 -10.05
CA ILE A 134 26.84 23.46 -10.60
C ILE A 134 25.97 22.71 -9.59
N ARG A 135 26.43 22.61 -8.33
CA ARG A 135 25.67 21.96 -7.25
C ARG A 135 24.32 22.65 -6.98
N ALA A 136 24.24 23.98 -7.07
CA ALA A 136 23.00 24.71 -6.87
C ALA A 136 21.94 24.39 -7.94
N TYR A 137 22.34 24.27 -9.22
CA TYR A 137 21.46 23.81 -10.30
C TYR A 137 21.02 22.36 -10.11
N GLN A 138 21.94 21.45 -9.77
CA GLN A 138 21.61 20.04 -9.49
C GLN A 138 20.60 19.88 -8.35
N VAL A 139 20.67 20.72 -7.30
CA VAL A 139 19.82 20.61 -6.10
C VAL A 139 18.52 21.40 -6.23
N ARG A 140 18.48 22.52 -6.99
CA ARG A 140 17.35 23.47 -6.97
C ARG A 140 16.91 23.98 -8.35
N GLY A 141 17.52 23.53 -9.45
CA GLY A 141 17.15 24.01 -10.80
C GLY A 141 15.69 23.74 -11.15
N HIS A 142 15.13 22.63 -10.65
CA HIS A 142 13.71 22.29 -10.78
C HIS A 142 12.74 23.34 -10.17
N HIS A 143 13.18 24.19 -9.24
CA HIS A 143 12.38 25.31 -8.71
C HIS A 143 12.09 26.37 -9.79
N ILE A 144 12.99 26.52 -10.76
CA ILE A 144 12.93 27.54 -11.83
C ILE A 144 12.69 26.93 -13.21
N ALA A 145 12.39 25.62 -13.26
CA ALA A 145 12.01 24.93 -14.47
C ALA A 145 10.62 25.38 -14.97
N LYS A 146 10.47 25.45 -16.29
CA LYS A 146 9.26 25.89 -17.01
C LYS A 146 8.23 24.75 -17.08
N LEU A 147 7.84 24.22 -15.93
CA LEU A 147 7.02 23.02 -15.79
C LEU A 147 5.53 23.26 -16.08
N ASP A 148 5.00 24.41 -15.69
CA ASP A 148 3.57 24.68 -15.78
C ASP A 148 3.16 25.17 -17.19
N PRO A 149 2.36 24.41 -17.96
CA PRO A 149 1.87 24.86 -19.28
C PRO A 149 0.96 26.09 -19.20
N LEU A 150 0.32 26.35 -18.05
CA LEU A 150 -0.60 27.47 -17.87
C LEU A 150 0.12 28.78 -17.53
N GLY A 151 1.28 28.73 -16.88
CA GLY A 151 1.99 29.91 -16.37
C GLY A 151 1.26 30.59 -15.20
N ILE A 152 0.57 29.81 -14.37
CA ILE A 152 -0.21 30.25 -13.19
C ILE A 152 0.31 29.65 -11.87
N SER A 153 1.37 28.84 -11.91
CA SER A 153 1.96 28.20 -10.72
C SER A 153 2.08 29.19 -9.56
N CYS A 154 1.61 28.74 -8.40
CA CYS A 154 1.58 29.52 -7.17
C CYS A 154 2.59 29.04 -6.13
N VAL A 155 3.49 28.14 -6.53
CA VAL A 155 4.61 27.70 -5.70
C VAL A 155 5.63 28.83 -5.68
N ASN A 156 5.75 29.49 -4.53
CA ASN A 156 6.74 30.54 -4.32
C ASN A 156 8.02 29.90 -3.76
N PHE A 157 9.14 30.07 -4.48
CA PHE A 157 10.46 29.63 -4.07
C PHE A 157 11.40 30.82 -3.79
N ASP A 158 10.87 32.04 -3.63
CA ASP A 158 11.60 33.31 -3.75
C ASP A 158 12.66 33.54 -2.64
N ASP A 159 12.65 32.74 -1.57
CA ASP A 159 13.72 32.70 -0.56
C ASP A 159 15.00 31.97 -1.03
N ALA A 160 15.01 31.36 -2.23
CA ALA A 160 16.14 30.59 -2.75
C ALA A 160 16.75 31.20 -4.02
N PRO A 161 17.95 31.82 -3.96
CA PRO A 161 18.63 32.34 -5.15
C PRO A 161 19.17 31.18 -6.02
N VAL A 162 18.49 30.91 -7.13
CA VAL A 162 18.90 29.93 -8.18
C VAL A 162 19.05 30.62 -9.54
N THR A 163 18.24 31.65 -9.83
CA THR A 163 18.34 32.46 -11.06
C THR A 163 19.55 33.39 -11.03
N VAL A 164 20.60 32.99 -11.74
CA VAL A 164 21.88 33.72 -11.81
C VAL A 164 21.84 34.90 -12.80
N SER A 165 20.89 34.94 -13.73
CA SER A 165 20.74 36.00 -14.75
C SER A 165 20.57 37.43 -14.22
N SER A 166 20.33 37.59 -12.92
CA SER A 166 20.32 38.88 -12.21
C SER A 166 21.20 38.90 -10.95
N ASN A 167 21.99 37.85 -10.69
CA ASN A 167 22.62 37.57 -9.38
C ASN A 167 23.98 36.83 -9.49
N VAL A 168 24.80 37.10 -10.51
CA VAL A 168 26.16 36.48 -10.65
C VAL A 168 26.98 36.64 -9.36
N GLY A 169 26.89 37.82 -8.72
CA GLY A 169 27.59 38.15 -7.47
C GLY A 169 27.24 37.30 -6.24
N PHE A 170 26.15 36.52 -6.24
CA PHE A 170 25.79 35.67 -5.09
C PHE A 170 26.78 34.53 -4.82
N TYR A 171 27.56 34.13 -5.84
CA TYR A 171 28.60 33.10 -5.73
C TYR A 171 30.01 33.68 -5.74
N GLY A 172 30.17 35.00 -5.66
CA GLY A 172 31.48 35.69 -5.77
C GLY A 172 32.00 35.84 -7.19
N LEU A 173 31.21 35.46 -8.20
CA LEU A 173 31.51 35.64 -9.62
C LEU A 173 30.90 36.95 -10.14
N ASP A 174 31.46 37.54 -11.18
CA ASP A 174 30.93 38.74 -11.84
C ASP A 174 30.67 38.56 -13.34
N GLU A 175 30.09 39.55 -14.01
CA GLU A 175 29.81 39.47 -15.46
C GLU A 175 31.10 39.39 -16.31
N SER A 176 32.24 39.86 -15.81
CA SER A 176 33.54 39.76 -16.48
C SER A 176 34.12 38.34 -16.41
N ASP A 177 33.65 37.52 -15.47
CA ASP A 177 34.02 36.11 -15.34
C ASP A 177 33.32 35.21 -16.37
N LEU A 178 32.27 35.69 -17.05
CA LEU A 178 31.44 34.85 -17.96
C LEU A 178 32.24 34.19 -19.09
N ASP A 179 33.30 34.84 -19.58
CA ASP A 179 34.13 34.31 -20.66
C ASP A 179 35.44 33.66 -20.15
N LYS A 180 35.64 33.57 -18.82
CA LYS A 180 36.70 32.73 -18.24
C LYS A 180 36.37 31.25 -18.43
N VAL A 181 37.40 30.46 -18.74
CA VAL A 181 37.30 29.01 -18.91
C VAL A 181 37.61 28.29 -17.59
N PHE A 182 36.73 27.38 -17.19
CA PHE A 182 36.84 26.58 -15.97
C PHE A 182 36.86 25.10 -16.30
N HIS A 183 37.78 24.35 -15.68
CA HIS A 183 37.71 22.89 -15.64
C HIS A 183 36.46 22.41 -14.90
N LEU A 184 35.78 21.44 -15.50
CA LEU A 184 34.57 20.85 -14.94
C LEU A 184 34.92 19.83 -13.85
N PRO A 185 34.20 19.80 -12.71
CA PRO A 185 34.37 18.75 -11.72
C PRO A 185 33.85 17.41 -12.26
N THR A 186 34.41 16.29 -11.80
CA THR A 186 33.94 14.92 -12.13
C THR A 186 32.52 14.61 -11.66
N THR A 187 31.87 15.55 -10.97
CA THR A 187 30.49 15.48 -10.50
C THR A 187 29.49 16.15 -11.46
N THR A 188 29.89 16.43 -12.71
CA THR A 188 28.99 16.86 -13.78
C THR A 188 29.37 16.27 -15.14
N PHE A 189 28.36 16.12 -16.02
CA PHE A 189 28.47 15.65 -17.40
C PHE A 189 28.10 16.71 -18.43
N ILE A 190 27.86 17.98 -18.03
CA ILE A 190 27.55 19.09 -18.97
C ILE A 190 28.62 19.29 -20.04
N GLY A 191 29.87 18.89 -19.78
CA GLY A 191 30.95 18.93 -20.77
C GLY A 191 30.80 17.94 -21.92
N GLY A 192 30.08 16.84 -21.72
CA GLY A 192 30.11 15.70 -22.65
C GLY A 192 31.52 15.13 -22.77
N GLN A 193 32.23 15.49 -23.84
CA GLN A 193 33.64 15.14 -24.06
C GLN A 193 34.62 16.26 -23.68
N GLU A 194 34.11 17.47 -23.38
CA GLU A 194 34.91 18.64 -23.03
C GLU A 194 35.20 18.65 -21.51
N SER A 195 36.47 18.79 -21.12
CA SER A 195 36.89 18.82 -19.71
C SER A 195 36.96 20.23 -19.10
N ALA A 196 36.72 21.27 -19.91
CA ALA A 196 36.68 22.67 -19.49
C ALA A 196 35.73 23.47 -20.41
N LEU A 197 35.03 24.46 -19.86
CA LEU A 197 34.08 25.30 -20.59
C LEU A 197 34.15 26.76 -20.10
N PRO A 198 33.82 27.76 -20.94
CA PRO A 198 33.53 29.12 -20.48
C PRO A 198 32.37 29.14 -19.47
N LEU A 199 32.41 29.98 -18.43
CA LEU A 199 31.34 30.09 -17.43
C LEU A 199 29.96 30.34 -18.03
N ARG A 200 29.87 31.17 -19.07
CA ARG A 200 28.67 31.43 -19.88
C ARG A 200 28.06 30.14 -20.43
N GLU A 201 28.91 29.22 -20.91
CA GLU A 201 28.49 27.94 -21.47
C GLU A 201 28.13 26.92 -20.38
N ILE A 202 28.84 26.95 -19.24
CA ILE A 202 28.47 26.17 -18.04
C ILE A 202 27.05 26.52 -17.59
N ILE A 203 26.76 27.83 -17.40
CA ILE A 203 25.42 28.31 -17.02
C ILE A 203 24.38 27.88 -18.07
N ARG A 204 24.65 28.11 -19.36
CA ARG A 204 23.72 27.74 -20.45
C ARG A 204 23.39 26.25 -20.46
N ARG A 205 24.38 25.37 -20.25
CA ARG A 205 24.16 23.90 -20.22
C ARG A 205 23.43 23.46 -18.95
N LEU A 206 23.71 24.06 -17.80
CA LEU A 206 22.95 23.80 -16.56
C LEU A 206 21.48 24.25 -16.68
N GLU A 207 21.24 25.44 -17.25
CA GLU A 207 19.89 25.94 -17.54
C GLU A 207 19.15 25.05 -18.55
N MET A 208 19.85 24.47 -19.54
CA MET A 208 19.27 23.47 -20.44
C MET A 208 18.88 22.17 -19.73
N ALA A 209 19.76 21.66 -18.85
CA ALA A 209 19.57 20.38 -18.17
C ALA A 209 18.49 20.42 -17.08
N TYR A 210 18.39 21.53 -16.32
CA TYR A 210 17.62 21.60 -15.08
C TYR A 210 16.50 22.65 -15.04
N CYS A 211 16.43 23.56 -16.02
CA CYS A 211 15.55 24.76 -15.93
C CYS A 211 14.66 25.00 -17.17
N GLN A 212 14.60 24.07 -18.12
CA GLN A 212 13.63 24.13 -19.25
C GLN A 212 12.34 23.38 -18.90
N HIS A 213 11.77 22.60 -19.81
CA HIS A 213 10.51 21.87 -19.62
C HIS A 213 10.65 20.60 -18.77
N ILE A 214 11.85 20.29 -18.27
CA ILE A 214 12.16 19.18 -17.37
C ILE A 214 12.75 19.75 -16.08
N GLY A 215 12.28 19.25 -14.93
CA GLY A 215 12.84 19.48 -13.61
C GLY A 215 13.14 18.14 -12.95
N VAL A 216 14.32 18.00 -12.34
CA VAL A 216 14.83 16.72 -11.83
C VAL A 216 15.10 16.84 -10.34
N GLU A 217 14.38 16.09 -9.50
CA GLU A 217 14.70 15.95 -8.08
C GLU A 217 15.32 14.57 -7.80
N PHE A 218 16.59 14.60 -7.41
CA PHE A 218 17.36 13.37 -7.14
C PHE A 218 18.45 13.56 -6.07
N MET A 219 18.75 14.79 -5.68
CA MET A 219 19.90 15.10 -4.80
C MET A 219 19.69 14.72 -3.33
N PHE A 220 18.51 14.19 -2.98
CA PHE A 220 18.24 13.52 -1.70
C PHE A 220 18.64 12.02 -1.71
N ILE A 221 18.93 11.44 -2.88
CA ILE A 221 19.34 10.04 -3.00
C ILE A 221 20.74 9.87 -2.39
N ASN A 222 20.85 8.98 -1.40
CA ASN A 222 22.11 8.72 -0.69
C ASN A 222 23.15 7.96 -1.54
N ASP A 223 22.70 7.29 -2.59
CA ASP A 223 23.51 6.48 -3.50
C ASP A 223 24.19 7.35 -4.57
N LEU A 224 25.53 7.32 -4.59
CA LEU A 224 26.33 8.13 -5.50
C LEU A 224 26.26 7.65 -6.96
N GLU A 225 26.17 6.34 -7.19
CA GLU A 225 26.08 5.76 -8.54
C GLU A 225 24.75 6.13 -9.17
N GLN A 226 23.65 6.00 -8.42
CA GLN A 226 22.33 6.48 -8.83
C GLN A 226 22.33 7.98 -9.14
N CYS A 227 22.96 8.81 -8.30
CA CYS A 227 23.10 10.23 -8.58
C CYS A 227 23.94 10.53 -9.82
N GLN A 228 25.05 9.82 -10.05
CA GLN A 228 25.90 9.99 -11.22
C GLN A 228 25.18 9.55 -12.51
N TRP A 229 24.43 8.44 -12.46
CA TRP A 229 23.61 7.97 -13.58
C TRP A 229 22.55 9.01 -13.97
N ILE A 230 21.84 9.59 -13.00
CA ILE A 230 20.84 10.64 -13.29
C ILE A 230 21.51 11.88 -13.91
N ARG A 231 22.64 12.35 -13.38
CA ARG A 231 23.41 13.43 -14.03
C ARG A 231 23.84 13.07 -15.44
N GLN A 232 24.33 11.86 -15.67
CA GLN A 232 24.73 11.41 -17.00
C GLN A 232 23.55 11.42 -17.97
N LYS A 233 22.34 11.06 -17.53
CA LYS A 233 21.13 11.17 -18.35
C LYS A 233 20.78 12.63 -18.65
N PHE A 234 20.65 13.49 -17.65
CA PHE A 234 20.07 14.83 -17.85
C PHE A 234 21.07 15.94 -18.24
N GLU A 235 22.36 15.81 -17.88
CA GLU A 235 23.37 16.84 -18.16
C GLU A 235 24.10 16.64 -19.49
N THR A 236 24.12 15.42 -20.06
CA THR A 236 24.87 15.14 -21.30
C THR A 236 24.33 15.97 -22.47
N PRO A 237 25.17 16.71 -23.22
CA PRO A 237 24.73 17.47 -24.39
C PRO A 237 24.04 16.60 -25.45
N GLY A 238 22.93 17.08 -26.01
CA GLY A 238 22.23 16.45 -27.13
C GLY A 238 21.16 15.41 -26.75
N ILE A 239 20.87 15.19 -25.46
CA ILE A 239 19.87 14.21 -24.99
C ILE A 239 18.45 14.39 -25.56
N MET A 240 18.09 15.62 -25.96
CA MET A 240 16.80 16.01 -26.53
C MET A 240 16.77 15.90 -28.07
N GLN A 241 17.68 15.15 -28.69
CA GLN A 241 17.68 14.92 -30.14
C GLN A 241 16.83 13.70 -30.51
N PHE A 242 15.68 13.94 -31.12
CA PHE A 242 14.77 12.92 -31.65
C PHE A 242 14.90 12.78 -33.17
N THR A 243 14.86 11.54 -33.66
CA THR A 243 14.79 11.23 -35.09
C THR A 243 13.43 11.61 -35.69
N ASN A 244 13.39 11.82 -37.01
CA ASN A 244 12.14 12.12 -37.72
C ASN A 244 11.08 11.01 -37.59
N GLU A 245 11.50 9.75 -37.41
CA GLU A 245 10.61 8.60 -37.23
C GLU A 245 9.99 8.56 -35.82
N GLU A 246 10.79 8.81 -34.77
CA GLU A 246 10.28 8.99 -33.41
C GLU A 246 9.27 10.15 -33.37
N LYS A 247 9.60 11.26 -34.04
CA LYS A 247 8.72 12.44 -34.12
C LYS A 247 7.39 12.16 -34.79
N ARG A 248 7.40 11.46 -35.94
CA ARG A 248 6.19 10.98 -36.65
C ARG A 248 5.38 9.99 -35.80
N THR A 249 6.05 9.09 -35.11
CA THR A 249 5.41 8.11 -34.20
C THR A 249 4.72 8.79 -33.02
N LEU A 250 5.36 9.82 -32.45
CA LEU A 250 4.78 10.63 -31.37
C LEU A 250 3.55 11.40 -31.86
N LEU A 251 3.59 12.01 -33.05
CA LEU A 251 2.43 12.66 -33.67
C LEU A 251 1.26 11.69 -33.82
N ALA A 252 1.48 10.51 -34.40
CA ALA A 252 0.44 9.50 -34.59
C ALA A 252 -0.15 8.99 -33.25
N ARG A 253 0.65 8.93 -32.17
CA ARG A 253 0.17 8.59 -30.82
C ARG A 253 -0.68 9.72 -30.21
N LEU A 254 -0.29 10.99 -30.38
CA LEU A 254 -1.05 12.16 -29.94
C LEU A 254 -2.38 12.33 -30.71
N VAL A 255 -2.38 12.08 -32.03
CA VAL A 255 -3.61 12.06 -32.84
C VAL A 255 -4.61 11.07 -32.27
N ARG A 256 -4.18 9.81 -32.04
CA ARG A 256 -5.05 8.77 -31.45
C ARG A 256 -5.62 9.16 -30.09
N SER A 257 -4.80 9.76 -29.22
CA SER A 257 -5.27 10.21 -27.90
C SER A 257 -6.31 11.32 -27.99
N THR A 258 -6.00 12.38 -28.76
CA THR A 258 -6.83 13.59 -28.86
C THR A 258 -8.15 13.31 -29.57
N ARG A 259 -8.09 12.66 -30.74
CA ARG A 259 -9.27 12.34 -31.56
C ARG A 259 -10.22 11.37 -30.85
N PHE A 260 -9.73 10.52 -29.95
CA PHE A 260 -10.58 9.63 -29.14
C PHE A 260 -11.48 10.43 -28.18
N GLU A 261 -10.93 11.40 -27.44
CA GLU A 261 -11.73 12.24 -26.53
C GLU A 261 -12.74 13.11 -27.30
N GLU A 262 -12.31 13.70 -28.41
CA GLU A 262 -13.18 14.50 -29.29
C GLU A 262 -14.31 13.66 -29.89
N PHE A 263 -14.04 12.39 -30.23
CA PHE A 263 -15.05 11.45 -30.68
C PHE A 263 -16.06 11.13 -29.57
N LEU A 264 -15.60 10.82 -28.35
CA LEU A 264 -16.49 10.59 -27.21
C LEU A 264 -17.35 11.82 -26.91
N GLN A 265 -16.77 13.03 -26.88
CA GLN A 265 -17.50 14.27 -26.68
C GLN A 265 -18.55 14.51 -27.78
N ARG A 266 -18.24 14.19 -29.04
CA ARG A 266 -19.14 14.34 -30.19
C ARG A 266 -20.34 13.38 -30.13
N LYS A 267 -20.12 12.13 -29.72
CA LYS A 267 -21.17 11.09 -29.68
C LYS A 267 -22.00 11.12 -28.39
N TRP A 268 -21.37 11.43 -27.25
CA TRP A 268 -21.96 11.33 -25.92
C TRP A 268 -21.66 12.57 -25.05
N SER A 269 -22.03 13.75 -25.55
CA SER A 269 -21.73 15.05 -24.91
C SER A 269 -22.25 15.23 -23.48
N SER A 270 -23.27 14.46 -23.06
CA SER A 270 -23.87 14.50 -21.72
C SER A 270 -23.34 13.42 -20.76
N GLU A 271 -22.49 12.51 -21.22
CA GLU A 271 -21.99 11.37 -20.45
C GLU A 271 -20.70 11.73 -19.71
N LYS A 272 -20.63 11.37 -18.43
CA LYS A 272 -19.41 11.49 -17.64
C LYS A 272 -18.39 10.45 -18.11
N ARG A 273 -17.23 10.90 -18.59
CA ARG A 273 -16.14 10.03 -19.06
C ARG A 273 -14.81 10.26 -18.34
N PHE A 274 -14.64 11.39 -17.66
CA PHE A 274 -13.39 11.81 -17.03
C PHE A 274 -12.22 11.87 -18.03
N GLY A 275 -12.45 12.58 -19.13
CA GLY A 275 -11.59 12.63 -20.31
C GLY A 275 -10.18 13.16 -20.05
N LEU A 276 -9.28 12.82 -20.97
CA LEU A 276 -7.85 13.13 -20.87
C LEU A 276 -7.49 14.56 -21.32
N GLU A 277 -8.44 15.39 -21.75
CA GLU A 277 -8.14 16.65 -22.43
C GLU A 277 -7.33 17.63 -21.56
N GLY A 278 -6.21 18.11 -22.12
CA GLY A 278 -5.17 18.86 -21.41
C GLY A 278 -4.01 18.01 -20.87
N CYS A 279 -4.03 16.69 -21.06
CA CYS A 279 -2.93 15.75 -20.76
C CYS A 279 -2.86 14.58 -21.78
N GLU A 280 -3.21 14.84 -23.04
CA GLU A 280 -3.24 13.85 -24.14
C GLU A 280 -1.89 13.14 -24.36
N VAL A 281 -0.79 13.76 -23.90
CA VAL A 281 0.57 13.19 -23.90
C VAL A 281 0.72 11.93 -23.02
N LEU A 282 -0.20 11.66 -22.09
CA LEU A 282 -0.20 10.45 -21.26
C LEU A 282 -0.19 9.16 -22.10
N ILE A 283 -0.89 9.14 -23.24
CA ILE A 283 -0.96 7.95 -24.10
C ILE A 283 0.40 7.64 -24.75
N PRO A 284 1.09 8.57 -25.44
CA PRO A 284 2.46 8.32 -25.87
C PRO A 284 3.41 8.05 -24.71
N ALA A 285 3.27 8.73 -23.55
CA ALA A 285 4.12 8.53 -22.38
C ALA A 285 4.09 7.07 -21.87
N LEU A 286 2.91 6.53 -21.60
CA LEU A 286 2.73 5.13 -21.17
C LEU A 286 3.27 4.15 -22.22
N LYS A 287 3.02 4.41 -23.51
CA LYS A 287 3.54 3.56 -24.57
C LYS A 287 5.07 3.58 -24.60
N THR A 288 5.71 4.73 -24.42
CA THR A 288 7.18 4.83 -24.37
C THR A 288 7.77 4.10 -23.17
N ILE A 289 7.12 4.14 -21.99
CA ILE A 289 7.53 3.31 -20.83
C ILE A 289 7.43 1.82 -21.19
N ILE A 290 6.28 1.38 -21.73
CA ILE A 290 6.01 -0.01 -22.08
C ILE A 290 6.94 -0.52 -23.19
N ASP A 291 7.17 0.28 -24.22
CA ASP A 291 8.08 -0.04 -25.33
C ASP A 291 9.51 -0.18 -24.80
N LYS A 292 9.99 0.79 -24.01
CA LYS A 292 11.37 0.76 -23.49
C LYS A 292 11.60 -0.35 -22.46
N SER A 293 10.64 -0.64 -21.60
CA SER A 293 10.69 -1.79 -20.71
C SER A 293 10.67 -3.12 -21.48
N SER A 294 9.92 -3.20 -22.58
CA SER A 294 9.88 -4.38 -23.46
C SER A 294 11.21 -4.61 -24.18
N GLU A 295 11.91 -3.55 -24.61
CA GLU A 295 13.29 -3.66 -25.10
C GLU A 295 14.22 -4.24 -24.02
N ASN A 296 14.09 -3.74 -22.79
CA ASN A 296 14.98 -4.06 -21.67
C ASN A 296 14.75 -5.45 -21.03
N GLY A 297 13.65 -6.14 -21.31
CA GLY A 297 13.40 -7.48 -20.75
C GLY A 297 11.95 -7.82 -20.40
N VAL A 298 11.09 -6.81 -20.23
CA VAL A 298 9.76 -6.98 -19.63
C VAL A 298 8.75 -7.63 -20.60
N ASP A 299 8.13 -8.70 -20.14
CA ASP A 299 7.06 -9.44 -20.81
C ASP A 299 5.67 -9.15 -20.20
N TYR A 300 5.59 -8.64 -18.96
CA TYR A 300 4.34 -8.36 -18.23
C TYR A 300 4.35 -6.96 -17.60
N VAL A 301 3.27 -6.20 -17.82
CA VAL A 301 3.03 -4.90 -17.17
C VAL A 301 1.66 -4.94 -16.50
N ILE A 302 1.67 -4.91 -15.16
CA ILE A 302 0.47 -4.78 -14.35
C ILE A 302 0.24 -3.29 -14.05
N MET A 303 -0.99 -2.81 -14.18
CA MET A 303 -1.31 -1.39 -14.06
C MET A 303 -2.47 -1.12 -13.11
N GLY A 304 -2.35 -0.02 -12.37
CA GLY A 304 -3.44 0.63 -11.65
C GLY A 304 -3.62 2.05 -12.15
N MET A 305 -4.87 2.52 -12.24
CA MET A 305 -5.14 3.93 -12.53
C MET A 305 -6.53 4.39 -12.02
N PRO A 306 -6.70 5.67 -11.70
CA PRO A 306 -7.99 6.27 -11.40
C PRO A 306 -8.83 6.47 -12.67
N HIS A 307 -9.87 7.29 -12.57
CA HIS A 307 -10.80 7.62 -13.66
C HIS A 307 -10.16 8.39 -14.84
N ARG A 308 -9.18 9.27 -14.56
CA ARG A 308 -8.69 10.27 -15.54
C ARG A 308 -8.06 9.62 -16.78
N GLY A 309 -8.72 9.76 -17.93
CA GLY A 309 -8.27 9.20 -19.21
C GLY A 309 -8.34 7.67 -19.31
N ARG A 310 -9.02 6.95 -18.39
CA ARG A 310 -9.00 5.48 -18.35
C ARG A 310 -9.51 4.82 -19.63
N LEU A 311 -10.58 5.36 -20.21
CA LEU A 311 -11.12 4.85 -21.48
C LEU A 311 -10.12 4.98 -22.64
N ASN A 312 -9.31 6.05 -22.63
CA ASN A 312 -8.27 6.30 -23.61
C ASN A 312 -7.07 5.34 -23.41
N VAL A 313 -6.68 5.06 -22.17
CA VAL A 313 -5.68 4.03 -21.84
C VAL A 313 -6.17 2.64 -22.27
N LEU A 314 -7.43 2.29 -22.01
CA LEU A 314 -8.05 1.04 -22.47
C LEU A 314 -7.99 0.91 -24.01
N ALA A 315 -8.42 1.95 -24.74
CA ALA A 315 -8.46 1.94 -26.21
C ALA A 315 -7.04 1.96 -26.85
N ASN A 316 -6.15 2.86 -26.41
CA ASN A 316 -4.94 3.20 -27.14
C ASN A 316 -3.64 2.62 -26.54
N VAL A 317 -3.66 2.21 -25.25
CA VAL A 317 -2.54 1.54 -24.57
C VAL A 317 -2.80 0.05 -24.41
N ILE A 318 -3.87 -0.36 -23.72
CA ILE A 318 -4.21 -1.79 -23.56
C ILE A 318 -4.57 -2.43 -24.90
N ARG A 319 -5.36 -1.72 -25.71
CA ARG A 319 -5.99 -2.19 -26.96
C ARG A 319 -7.22 -3.07 -26.72
N LYS A 320 -8.10 -2.64 -25.81
CA LYS A 320 -9.46 -3.17 -25.76
C LYS A 320 -10.22 -2.72 -27.02
N GLU A 321 -11.04 -3.62 -27.58
CA GLU A 321 -11.83 -3.33 -28.78
C GLU A 321 -12.78 -2.15 -28.54
N LEU A 322 -12.85 -1.24 -29.52
CA LEU A 322 -13.55 0.03 -29.38
C LEU A 322 -15.07 -0.17 -29.26
N GLU A 323 -15.64 -1.10 -30.00
CA GLU A 323 -17.04 -1.49 -29.93
C GLU A 323 -17.46 -1.92 -28.50
N GLN A 324 -16.59 -2.65 -27.78
CA GLN A 324 -16.85 -3.05 -26.39
C GLN A 324 -16.77 -1.88 -25.40
N ILE A 325 -16.03 -0.82 -25.72
CA ILE A 325 -16.02 0.42 -24.93
C ILE A 325 -17.27 1.25 -25.25
N PHE A 326 -17.64 1.34 -26.53
CA PHE A 326 -18.74 2.16 -27.01
C PHE A 326 -20.12 1.64 -26.63
N CYS A 327 -20.33 0.31 -26.58
CA CYS A 327 -21.62 -0.25 -26.14
C CYS A 327 -21.95 0.12 -24.67
N GLN A 328 -20.94 0.39 -23.82
CA GLN A 328 -21.12 0.88 -22.43
C GLN A 328 -21.78 2.26 -22.33
N PHE A 329 -22.01 2.94 -23.45
CA PHE A 329 -22.72 4.20 -23.51
C PHE A 329 -24.17 4.06 -24.04
N ASP A 330 -24.62 2.85 -24.40
CA ASP A 330 -26.04 2.63 -24.67
C ASP A 330 -26.80 2.30 -23.36
N SER A 331 -27.78 3.16 -23.05
CA SER A 331 -28.75 2.99 -21.96
C SER A 331 -29.60 1.71 -22.03
N LYS A 332 -29.59 0.99 -23.16
CA LYS A 332 -30.38 -0.23 -23.41
C LYS A 332 -29.58 -1.52 -23.29
N LEU A 333 -28.29 -1.44 -22.92
CA LEU A 333 -27.42 -2.60 -22.82
C LEU A 333 -27.88 -3.51 -21.66
N GLU A 334 -28.22 -4.76 -21.97
CA GLU A 334 -28.59 -5.77 -20.97
C GLU A 334 -27.33 -6.51 -20.48
N ALA A 335 -27.26 -6.81 -19.18
CA ALA A 335 -26.18 -7.62 -18.61
C ALA A 335 -26.52 -9.11 -18.76
N ALA A 336 -25.60 -9.92 -19.29
CA ALA A 336 -25.75 -11.38 -19.32
C ALA A 336 -25.05 -12.10 -18.17
N ASP A 337 -24.07 -11.47 -17.53
CA ASP A 337 -23.31 -12.07 -16.44
C ASP A 337 -23.91 -11.63 -15.09
N GLU A 338 -23.93 -12.53 -14.10
CA GLU A 338 -24.43 -12.24 -12.76
C GLU A 338 -23.60 -11.20 -12.00
N GLY A 339 -24.27 -10.36 -11.22
CA GLY A 339 -23.65 -9.34 -10.38
C GLY A 339 -24.33 -7.97 -10.51
N SER A 340 -23.80 -6.97 -9.80
CA SER A 340 -24.20 -5.57 -9.94
C SER A 340 -23.54 -4.89 -11.14
N GLY A 341 -22.43 -5.46 -11.63
CA GLY A 341 -21.48 -4.74 -12.48
C GLY A 341 -20.84 -3.56 -11.75
N ASP A 342 -20.14 -2.72 -12.51
CA ASP A 342 -19.54 -1.46 -12.06
C ASP A 342 -19.49 -0.46 -13.24
N VAL A 343 -19.24 0.81 -12.96
CA VAL A 343 -19.18 1.85 -14.00
C VAL A 343 -18.00 1.63 -14.96
N LYS A 344 -18.20 2.02 -16.23
CA LYS A 344 -17.28 1.83 -17.37
C LYS A 344 -15.80 2.20 -17.12
N TYR A 345 -15.54 3.13 -16.20
CA TYR A 345 -14.20 3.59 -15.82
C TYR A 345 -13.65 2.97 -14.50
N HIS A 346 -14.21 1.86 -14.03
CA HIS A 346 -13.66 1.01 -12.96
C HIS A 346 -13.24 -0.38 -13.45
N LEU A 347 -13.82 -0.85 -14.56
CA LEU A 347 -13.61 -2.21 -15.08
C LEU A 347 -12.14 -2.49 -15.44
N GLY A 348 -11.71 -3.73 -15.22
CA GLY A 348 -10.37 -4.21 -15.52
C GLY A 348 -10.18 -4.64 -16.98
N MET A 349 -8.98 -5.09 -17.32
CA MET A 349 -8.70 -5.74 -18.61
C MET A 349 -7.41 -6.56 -18.56
N TYR A 350 -7.43 -7.78 -19.08
CA TYR A 350 -6.24 -8.58 -19.39
C TYR A 350 -6.08 -8.70 -20.90
N HIS A 351 -4.90 -8.38 -21.45
CA HIS A 351 -4.64 -8.53 -22.87
C HIS A 351 -3.18 -8.87 -23.16
N ARG A 352 -2.94 -9.97 -23.87
CA ARG A 352 -1.62 -10.39 -24.37
C ARG A 352 -1.55 -10.15 -25.87
N ARG A 353 -0.54 -9.40 -26.33
CA ARG A 353 -0.36 -9.01 -27.74
C ARG A 353 1.11 -8.82 -28.09
N ILE A 354 1.42 -8.72 -29.38
CA ILE A 354 2.74 -8.31 -29.85
C ILE A 354 2.91 -6.79 -29.65
N ASN A 355 4.02 -6.39 -29.06
CA ASN A 355 4.51 -5.01 -29.14
C ASN A 355 5.20 -4.81 -30.49
N ARG A 356 4.62 -3.96 -31.36
CA ARG A 356 5.12 -3.72 -32.72
C ARG A 356 6.45 -2.94 -32.77
N VAL A 357 6.90 -2.34 -31.67
CA VAL A 357 8.21 -1.64 -31.61
C VAL A 357 9.33 -2.65 -31.38
N THR A 358 9.09 -3.69 -30.58
CA THR A 358 10.11 -4.66 -30.13
C THR A 358 9.95 -6.05 -30.73
N ASP A 359 8.84 -6.29 -31.46
CA ASP A 359 8.33 -7.58 -31.94
C ASP A 359 8.23 -8.69 -30.87
N ARG A 360 8.15 -8.29 -29.59
CA ARG A 360 7.97 -9.20 -28.45
C ARG A 360 6.51 -9.34 -28.05
N ASN A 361 6.15 -10.51 -27.52
CA ASN A 361 4.89 -10.65 -26.80
C ASN A 361 4.94 -9.87 -25.49
N ILE A 362 3.89 -9.08 -25.22
CA ILE A 362 3.70 -8.37 -23.96
C ILE A 362 2.28 -8.61 -23.43
N THR A 363 2.19 -8.85 -22.13
CA THR A 363 0.94 -8.99 -21.39
C THR A 363 0.69 -7.71 -20.62
N LEU A 364 -0.45 -7.07 -20.88
CA LEU A 364 -0.90 -5.88 -20.17
C LEU A 364 -2.12 -6.25 -19.31
N SER A 365 -2.08 -5.91 -18.03
CA SER A 365 -3.18 -6.16 -17.09
C SER A 365 -3.54 -4.90 -16.34
N LEU A 366 -4.70 -4.31 -16.63
CA LEU A 366 -5.26 -3.19 -15.86
C LEU A 366 -6.19 -3.74 -14.78
N VAL A 367 -5.85 -3.49 -13.52
CA VAL A 367 -6.62 -3.94 -12.35
C VAL A 367 -7.95 -3.16 -12.26
N ALA A 368 -9.02 -3.86 -11.89
CA ALA A 368 -10.31 -3.24 -11.59
C ALA A 368 -10.26 -2.54 -10.22
N ASN A 369 -10.85 -1.35 -10.10
CA ASN A 369 -10.73 -0.52 -8.89
C ASN A 369 -12.02 0.23 -8.56
N PRO A 370 -12.31 0.50 -7.27
CA PRO A 370 -13.39 1.38 -6.87
C PRO A 370 -13.03 2.85 -7.13
N SER A 371 -13.98 3.76 -6.88
CA SER A 371 -13.72 5.22 -6.87
C SER A 371 -12.86 5.70 -5.68
N HIS A 372 -12.54 4.81 -4.74
CA HIS A 372 -11.66 5.14 -3.61
C HIS A 372 -10.24 5.19 -4.15
N LEU A 373 -9.74 6.41 -4.37
CA LEU A 373 -8.49 6.67 -5.09
C LEU A 373 -7.30 6.04 -4.35
N GLU A 374 -6.31 5.60 -5.12
CA GLU A 374 -5.07 4.95 -4.66
C GLU A 374 -5.28 3.60 -3.91
N ALA A 375 -6.53 3.20 -3.59
CA ALA A 375 -6.84 1.93 -2.91
C ALA A 375 -6.50 0.67 -3.73
N ALA A 376 -6.25 0.83 -5.04
CA ALA A 376 -5.83 -0.25 -5.94
C ALA A 376 -4.31 -0.40 -6.04
N ASP A 377 -3.53 0.56 -5.54
CA ASP A 377 -2.07 0.58 -5.66
C ASP A 377 -1.42 -0.66 -5.04
N PRO A 378 -1.69 -1.05 -3.78
CA PRO A 378 -1.13 -2.26 -3.21
C PRO A 378 -1.68 -3.53 -3.89
N VAL A 379 -2.91 -3.51 -4.42
CA VAL A 379 -3.51 -4.64 -5.16
C VAL A 379 -2.73 -4.92 -6.45
N VAL A 380 -2.30 -3.88 -7.15
CA VAL A 380 -1.40 -3.98 -8.32
C VAL A 380 -0.03 -4.50 -7.91
N MET A 381 0.54 -4.02 -6.79
CA MET A 381 1.84 -4.47 -6.29
C MET A 381 1.83 -5.95 -5.92
N GLY A 382 0.81 -6.39 -5.17
CA GLY A 382 0.62 -7.79 -4.79
C GLY A 382 0.47 -8.72 -5.99
N LYS A 383 -0.32 -8.29 -6.98
CA LYS A 383 -0.48 -9.02 -8.24
C LYS A 383 0.82 -9.08 -9.04
N THR A 384 1.56 -7.98 -9.11
CA THR A 384 2.89 -7.92 -9.74
C THR A 384 3.85 -8.90 -9.08
N LYS A 385 3.87 -8.96 -7.74
CA LYS A 385 4.72 -9.92 -6.99
C LYS A 385 4.32 -11.37 -7.22
N ALA A 386 3.02 -11.66 -7.34
CA ALA A 386 2.54 -13.00 -7.62
C ALA A 386 2.89 -13.44 -9.05
N GLU A 387 2.72 -12.58 -10.06
CA GLU A 387 3.15 -12.88 -11.43
C GLU A 387 4.68 -13.08 -11.49
N GLN A 388 5.47 -12.25 -10.79
CA GLN A 388 6.93 -12.47 -10.63
C GLN A 388 7.24 -13.85 -10.07
N PHE A 389 6.55 -14.22 -8.98
CA PHE A 389 6.73 -15.51 -8.32
C PHE A 389 6.38 -16.70 -9.24
N TYR A 390 5.20 -16.69 -9.88
CA TYR A 390 4.74 -17.81 -10.70
C TYR A 390 5.49 -17.95 -12.05
N CYS A 391 6.08 -16.89 -12.59
CA CYS A 391 6.93 -16.96 -13.78
C CYS A 391 8.45 -17.12 -13.49
N GLY A 392 8.83 -17.22 -12.20
CA GLY A 392 10.22 -17.40 -11.77
C GLY A 392 11.10 -16.16 -11.94
N ASP A 393 10.52 -14.96 -11.91
CA ASP A 393 11.21 -13.68 -12.06
C ASP A 393 11.65 -13.11 -10.70
N THR A 394 12.67 -13.75 -10.10
CA THR A 394 13.24 -13.38 -8.80
C THR A 394 14.02 -12.06 -8.80
N GLU A 395 14.26 -11.48 -9.97
CA GLU A 395 14.99 -10.22 -10.17
C GLU A 395 14.09 -9.11 -10.72
N GLY A 396 12.80 -9.38 -10.94
CA GLY A 396 11.83 -8.44 -11.48
C GLY A 396 12.13 -7.93 -12.90
N LYS A 397 12.86 -8.69 -13.71
CA LYS A 397 13.28 -8.33 -15.08
C LYS A 397 12.21 -8.57 -16.14
N LYS A 398 11.25 -9.46 -15.88
CA LYS A 398 10.17 -9.85 -16.81
C LYS A 398 8.83 -9.21 -16.46
N VAL A 399 8.57 -8.91 -15.18
CA VAL A 399 7.29 -8.40 -14.71
C VAL A 399 7.51 -7.07 -13.97
N MET A 400 6.72 -6.06 -14.32
CA MET A 400 6.73 -4.75 -13.67
C MET A 400 5.33 -4.20 -13.40
N SER A 401 5.27 -3.21 -12.51
CA SER A 401 4.12 -2.37 -12.21
C SER A 401 4.25 -0.97 -12.86
N ILE A 402 3.12 -0.42 -13.32
CA ILE A 402 2.94 1.02 -13.58
C ILE A 402 1.72 1.49 -12.79
N LEU A 403 1.90 2.51 -11.95
CA LEU A 403 0.80 3.12 -11.22
C LEU A 403 0.55 4.54 -11.73
N LEU A 404 -0.71 4.86 -12.00
CA LEU A 404 -1.12 6.20 -12.41
C LEU A 404 -1.92 6.84 -11.29
N HIS A 405 -1.68 8.12 -11.02
CA HIS A 405 -2.27 8.83 -9.89
C HIS A 405 -2.81 10.20 -10.29
N GLY A 406 -3.70 10.78 -9.46
CA GLY A 406 -4.06 12.20 -9.53
C GLY A 406 -3.28 13.01 -8.50
N ASP A 407 -2.86 14.24 -8.81
CA ASP A 407 -2.00 15.07 -7.93
C ASP A 407 -2.52 15.22 -6.49
N ALA A 408 -3.81 15.53 -6.32
CA ALA A 408 -4.41 15.70 -5.00
C ALA A 408 -4.58 14.38 -4.22
N ALA A 409 -4.70 13.25 -4.91
CA ALA A 409 -4.90 11.94 -4.27
C ALA A 409 -3.55 11.31 -3.90
N PHE A 410 -2.56 11.41 -4.79
CA PHE A 410 -1.18 10.98 -4.53
C PHE A 410 -0.58 11.64 -3.27
N ALA A 411 -0.84 12.94 -3.09
CA ALA A 411 -0.38 13.68 -1.91
C ALA A 411 -1.26 13.50 -0.65
N GLY A 412 -2.49 13.02 -0.80
CA GLY A 412 -3.51 13.05 0.25
C GLY A 412 -3.94 11.70 0.83
N GLN A 413 -3.72 10.59 0.11
CA GLN A 413 -4.12 9.25 0.56
C GLN A 413 -2.95 8.53 1.25
N GLY A 414 -3.13 8.16 2.53
CA GLY A 414 -2.09 7.47 3.33
C GLY A 414 -1.64 6.13 2.73
N ILE A 415 -2.49 5.46 1.95
CA ILE A 415 -2.16 4.19 1.28
C ILE A 415 -1.02 4.33 0.24
N VAL A 416 -0.81 5.54 -0.31
CA VAL A 416 0.31 5.82 -1.22
C VAL A 416 1.64 5.69 -0.47
N TYR A 417 1.72 6.30 0.73
CA TYR A 417 2.86 6.14 1.62
C TYR A 417 3.05 4.68 2.03
N GLU A 418 1.98 3.98 2.43
CA GLU A 418 2.08 2.57 2.81
C GLU A 418 2.58 1.70 1.65
N THR A 419 2.14 1.97 0.43
CA THR A 419 2.54 1.21 -0.77
C THR A 419 4.00 1.46 -1.15
N PHE A 420 4.46 2.72 -1.12
CA PHE A 420 5.90 3.02 -1.25
C PHE A 420 6.72 2.32 -0.18
N HIS A 421 6.24 2.30 1.08
CA HIS A 421 6.98 1.68 2.18
C HIS A 421 7.16 0.16 2.03
N LEU A 422 6.40 -0.49 1.13
CA LEU A 422 6.59 -1.91 0.76
C LEU A 422 7.64 -2.14 -0.36
N SER A 423 8.08 -1.09 -1.08
CA SER A 423 8.83 -1.21 -2.35
C SER A 423 10.12 -2.02 -2.25
N ASP A 424 10.82 -1.92 -1.13
CA ASP A 424 12.16 -2.50 -0.90
C ASP A 424 12.13 -3.62 0.17
N LEU A 425 10.96 -3.95 0.73
CA LEU A 425 10.86 -5.03 1.72
C LEU A 425 10.96 -6.40 1.04
N PRO A 426 11.82 -7.34 1.48
CA PRO A 426 12.15 -8.56 0.71
C PRO A 426 10.95 -9.41 0.25
N SER A 427 9.92 -9.52 1.09
CA SER A 427 8.72 -10.34 0.80
C SER A 427 7.61 -9.61 0.04
N TYR A 428 7.80 -8.31 -0.26
CA TYR A 428 6.82 -7.43 -0.89
C TYR A 428 7.35 -6.71 -2.14
N THR A 429 8.66 -6.48 -2.22
CA THR A 429 9.31 -5.74 -3.32
C THR A 429 8.92 -6.28 -4.69
N THR A 430 8.47 -5.39 -5.58
CA THR A 430 8.20 -5.68 -6.99
C THR A 430 9.37 -5.28 -7.90
N HIS A 431 10.54 -4.99 -7.31
CA HIS A 431 11.74 -4.54 -8.02
C HIS A 431 11.50 -3.26 -8.84
N GLY A 432 10.82 -2.29 -8.21
CA GLY A 432 10.58 -0.95 -8.74
C GLY A 432 9.31 -0.81 -9.59
N THR A 433 8.55 0.24 -9.30
CA THR A 433 7.34 0.67 -10.00
C THR A 433 7.58 2.00 -10.71
N VAL A 434 7.02 2.16 -11.91
CA VAL A 434 6.99 3.47 -12.57
C VAL A 434 5.67 4.16 -12.21
N HIS A 435 5.76 5.24 -11.45
CA HIS A 435 4.61 6.06 -11.06
C HIS A 435 4.44 7.22 -12.05
N VAL A 436 3.21 7.46 -12.50
CA VAL A 436 2.87 8.55 -13.42
C VAL A 436 1.76 9.39 -12.81
N VAL A 437 2.10 10.58 -12.31
CA VAL A 437 1.14 11.50 -11.70
C VAL A 437 0.58 12.42 -12.78
N VAL A 438 -0.74 12.36 -13.00
CA VAL A 438 -1.46 13.26 -13.91
C VAL A 438 -1.76 14.56 -13.17
N ASN A 439 -0.73 15.38 -13.01
CA ASN A 439 -0.76 16.61 -12.22
C ASN A 439 -1.41 17.75 -13.00
N ASN A 440 -2.74 17.72 -12.97
CA ASN A 440 -3.59 18.66 -13.66
C ASN A 440 -3.87 19.92 -12.83
N GLN A 441 -3.15 20.06 -11.71
CA GLN A 441 -3.13 21.20 -10.81
C GLN A 441 -4.48 21.50 -10.13
N ILE A 442 -5.35 20.50 -9.95
CA ILE A 442 -6.66 20.68 -9.30
C ILE A 442 -7.29 19.35 -8.83
N GLY A 443 -7.57 19.25 -7.53
CA GLY A 443 -8.33 18.14 -6.93
C GLY A 443 -9.82 18.46 -6.83
N PHE A 444 -10.64 17.98 -7.77
CA PHE A 444 -12.05 18.38 -7.91
C PHE A 444 -12.20 19.91 -8.12
N THR A 445 -12.37 20.68 -7.04
CA THR A 445 -12.42 22.15 -6.94
C THR A 445 -11.37 22.74 -5.98
N THR A 446 -10.43 21.93 -5.50
CA THR A 446 -9.39 22.32 -4.53
C THR A 446 -8.10 22.65 -5.26
N ASP A 447 -7.62 23.89 -5.09
CA ASP A 447 -6.34 24.35 -5.63
C ASP A 447 -5.13 23.66 -4.96
N PRO A 448 -3.98 23.51 -5.65
CA PRO A 448 -2.80 22.82 -5.13
C PRO A 448 -2.31 23.34 -3.77
N ARG A 449 -2.40 24.66 -3.56
CA ARG A 449 -2.03 25.36 -2.31
C ARG A 449 -2.89 24.99 -1.08
N MET A 450 -4.03 24.33 -1.30
CA MET A 450 -4.96 23.85 -0.27
C MET A 450 -5.01 22.31 -0.20
N ALA A 451 -4.32 21.60 -1.10
CA ALA A 451 -4.38 20.15 -1.24
C ALA A 451 -3.23 19.41 -0.53
N ARG A 452 -2.14 20.10 -0.18
CA ARG A 452 -0.92 19.51 0.40
C ARG A 452 -0.11 20.53 1.20
N SER A 453 0.87 20.05 1.97
CA SER A 453 1.76 20.87 2.82
C SER A 453 3.19 21.03 2.25
N SER A 454 3.41 20.68 0.98
CA SER A 454 4.72 20.69 0.32
C SER A 454 4.64 21.22 -1.12
N PRO A 455 5.76 21.64 -1.74
CA PRO A 455 5.75 22.27 -3.07
C PRO A 455 5.12 21.38 -4.15
N TYR A 456 5.50 20.10 -4.21
CA TYR A 456 5.06 19.17 -5.25
C TYR A 456 4.11 18.11 -4.70
N PRO A 457 3.13 17.62 -5.48
CA PRO A 457 2.30 16.49 -5.03
C PRO A 457 3.12 15.22 -4.83
N THR A 458 4.29 15.14 -5.48
CA THR A 458 5.15 13.96 -5.52
C THR A 458 6.05 13.76 -4.31
N ASP A 459 6.07 14.70 -3.36
CA ASP A 459 7.01 14.70 -2.23
C ASP A 459 6.90 13.46 -1.31
N VAL A 460 5.75 12.76 -1.34
CA VAL A 460 5.56 11.47 -0.64
C VAL A 460 6.59 10.41 -1.08
N ALA A 461 7.01 10.40 -2.34
CA ALA A 461 7.94 9.40 -2.89
C ALA A 461 9.38 9.55 -2.34
N ARG A 462 9.71 10.69 -1.72
CA ARG A 462 11.00 10.91 -1.05
C ARG A 462 11.23 9.93 0.11
N VAL A 463 10.16 9.31 0.67
CA VAL A 463 10.27 8.33 1.77
C VAL A 463 11.17 7.13 1.42
N VAL A 464 11.15 6.68 0.15
CA VAL A 464 12.01 5.59 -0.36
C VAL A 464 13.18 6.09 -1.22
N ASN A 465 13.41 7.41 -1.27
CA ASN A 465 14.39 8.04 -2.16
C ASN A 465 14.17 7.72 -3.65
N ALA A 466 12.92 7.56 -4.09
CA ALA A 466 12.62 7.45 -5.52
C ALA A 466 12.90 8.79 -6.23
N PRO A 467 13.64 8.82 -7.36
CA PRO A 467 13.83 10.05 -8.13
C PRO A 467 12.51 10.53 -8.72
N ILE A 468 12.37 11.86 -8.81
CA ILE A 468 11.18 12.52 -9.32
C ILE A 468 11.56 13.35 -10.54
N PHE A 469 10.87 13.11 -11.66
CA PHE A 469 11.05 13.83 -12.91
C PHE A 469 9.78 14.61 -13.24
N HIS A 470 9.82 15.92 -13.03
CA HIS A 470 8.74 16.82 -13.42
C HIS A 470 8.89 17.21 -14.88
N VAL A 471 7.80 17.21 -15.63
CA VAL A 471 7.83 17.55 -17.05
C VAL A 471 6.58 18.30 -17.48
N ASN A 472 6.78 19.34 -18.30
CA ASN A 472 5.71 20.11 -18.90
C ASN A 472 5.00 19.28 -19.97
N SER A 473 3.71 19.01 -19.78
CA SER A 473 2.95 18.13 -20.67
C SER A 473 2.63 18.73 -22.04
N ASP A 474 2.86 20.03 -22.23
CA ASP A 474 2.79 20.68 -23.55
C ASP A 474 4.11 20.58 -24.36
N ASP A 475 5.16 19.92 -23.84
CA ASP A 475 6.35 19.49 -24.58
C ASP A 475 6.40 17.96 -24.71
N PRO A 476 5.84 17.38 -25.79
CA PRO A 476 5.81 15.93 -25.97
C PRO A 476 7.19 15.28 -26.09
N GLU A 477 8.19 15.96 -26.66
CA GLU A 477 9.54 15.41 -26.80
C GLU A 477 10.18 15.28 -25.41
N ALA A 478 10.03 16.28 -24.53
CA ALA A 478 10.49 16.22 -23.15
C ALA A 478 9.83 15.08 -22.35
N VAL A 479 8.51 14.90 -22.50
CA VAL A 479 7.79 13.80 -21.84
C VAL A 479 8.30 12.44 -22.32
N MET A 480 8.54 12.25 -23.62
CA MET A 480 9.08 10.98 -24.13
C MET A 480 10.47 10.68 -23.57
N TYR A 481 11.32 11.70 -23.48
CA TYR A 481 12.66 11.55 -22.91
C TYR A 481 12.60 11.14 -21.43
N VAL A 482 11.81 11.83 -20.61
CA VAL A 482 11.63 11.51 -19.18
C VAL A 482 11.06 10.10 -18.98
N CYS A 483 10.04 9.72 -19.77
CA CYS A 483 9.44 8.38 -19.70
C CYS A 483 10.43 7.26 -20.09
N LYS A 484 11.29 7.50 -21.08
CA LYS A 484 12.40 6.60 -21.44
C LYS A 484 13.38 6.44 -20.28
N VAL A 485 13.81 7.56 -19.68
CA VAL A 485 14.74 7.54 -18.53
C VAL A 485 14.11 6.85 -17.31
N ALA A 486 12.82 7.01 -17.04
CA ALA A 486 12.13 6.31 -15.96
C ALA A 486 12.10 4.78 -16.18
N ALA A 487 11.81 4.31 -17.40
CA ALA A 487 11.88 2.89 -17.74
C ALA A 487 13.31 2.32 -17.63
N GLU A 488 14.31 3.09 -18.07
CA GLU A 488 15.72 2.73 -17.93
C GLU A 488 16.19 2.71 -16.46
N TRP A 489 15.74 3.65 -15.62
CA TRP A 489 16.02 3.68 -14.18
C TRP A 489 15.47 2.43 -13.49
N ARG A 490 14.17 2.14 -13.68
CA ARG A 490 13.52 0.96 -13.08
C ARG A 490 14.23 -0.32 -13.51
N SER A 491 14.64 -0.40 -14.78
CA SER A 491 15.39 -1.54 -15.31
C SER A 491 16.85 -1.65 -14.86
N THR A 492 17.47 -0.55 -14.40
CA THR A 492 18.88 -0.51 -13.97
C THR A 492 19.01 -0.73 -12.47
N PHE A 493 18.18 -0.05 -11.67
CA PHE A 493 18.29 -0.02 -10.22
C PHE A 493 17.21 -0.80 -9.49
N HIS A 494 16.19 -1.32 -10.18
CA HIS A 494 15.10 -2.12 -9.58
C HIS A 494 14.36 -1.38 -8.45
N LYS A 495 14.22 -0.05 -8.60
CA LYS A 495 13.61 0.88 -7.64
C LYS A 495 12.49 1.69 -8.27
N ASP A 496 11.61 2.22 -7.42
CA ASP A 496 10.53 3.11 -7.83
C ASP A 496 11.08 4.41 -8.45
N VAL A 497 10.27 5.03 -9.31
CA VAL A 497 10.54 6.32 -9.96
C VAL A 497 9.23 7.03 -10.27
N VAL A 498 9.21 8.35 -10.13
CA VAL A 498 8.01 9.16 -10.35
C VAL A 498 8.19 10.09 -11.55
N VAL A 499 7.21 10.05 -12.46
CA VAL A 499 7.05 11.02 -13.55
C VAL A 499 5.86 11.91 -13.22
N ASP A 500 6.13 13.19 -12.96
CA ASP A 500 5.12 14.22 -12.69
C ASP A 500 4.74 14.94 -13.99
N LEU A 501 3.62 14.54 -14.59
CA LEU A 501 3.09 15.14 -15.82
C LEU A 501 2.33 16.41 -15.46
N VAL A 502 3.04 17.54 -15.40
CA VAL A 502 2.47 18.84 -15.10
C VAL A 502 1.64 19.30 -16.30
N CYS A 503 0.33 19.31 -16.12
CA CYS A 503 -0.67 19.42 -17.18
C CYS A 503 -1.84 20.31 -16.71
N TYR A 504 -3.00 20.19 -17.37
CA TYR A 504 -4.24 20.86 -16.94
C TYR A 504 -5.47 19.98 -17.22
N ARG A 505 -6.66 20.44 -16.83
CA ARG A 505 -7.94 19.79 -17.12
C ARG A 505 -8.81 20.72 -17.95
N ARG A 506 -9.08 20.36 -19.21
CA ARG A 506 -9.82 21.22 -20.16
C ARG A 506 -11.24 21.56 -19.66
N ASN A 507 -11.92 20.57 -19.09
CA ASN A 507 -13.32 20.62 -18.63
C ASN A 507 -13.39 20.71 -17.08
N GLY A 508 -14.60 20.69 -16.51
CA GLY A 508 -14.82 20.51 -15.06
C GLY A 508 -14.29 19.16 -14.55
N HIS A 509 -14.54 18.81 -13.28
CA HIS A 509 -14.06 17.52 -12.76
C HIS A 509 -14.68 16.34 -13.52
N ASN A 510 -15.92 16.50 -13.94
CA ASN A 510 -16.55 15.75 -15.02
C ASN A 510 -17.06 16.76 -16.06
N GLU A 511 -17.48 16.29 -17.22
CA GLU A 511 -17.75 17.15 -18.38
C GLU A 511 -19.02 18.02 -18.25
N MET A 512 -19.87 17.75 -17.25
CA MET A 512 -21.07 18.52 -16.92
C MET A 512 -20.88 19.51 -15.76
N ASP A 513 -19.67 19.55 -15.17
CA ASP A 513 -19.31 20.41 -14.05
C ASP A 513 -18.77 21.77 -14.56
N GLU A 514 -19.14 22.89 -13.92
CA GLU A 514 -18.70 24.24 -14.31
C GLU A 514 -17.62 24.75 -13.35
N PRO A 515 -16.33 24.60 -13.70
CA PRO A 515 -15.22 24.87 -12.80
C PRO A 515 -14.95 26.37 -12.61
N MET A 516 -15.52 27.27 -13.43
CA MET A 516 -15.33 28.71 -13.25
C MET A 516 -16.02 29.26 -11.99
N PHE A 517 -16.87 28.49 -11.32
CA PHE A 517 -17.42 28.85 -10.00
C PHE A 517 -16.35 28.90 -8.91
N THR A 518 -15.29 28.12 -9.01
CA THR A 518 -14.22 28.03 -7.99
C THR A 518 -12.84 28.39 -8.54
N GLN A 519 -12.51 28.05 -9.79
CA GLN A 519 -11.21 28.33 -10.42
C GLN A 519 -11.30 29.26 -11.66
N PRO A 520 -11.94 30.45 -11.57
CA PRO A 520 -12.19 31.31 -12.74
C PRO A 520 -10.93 31.82 -13.44
N LEU A 521 -9.80 32.00 -12.74
CA LEU A 521 -8.56 32.49 -13.35
C LEU A 521 -7.82 31.39 -14.11
N MET A 522 -7.67 30.21 -13.51
CA MET A 522 -7.12 29.01 -14.16
C MET A 522 -7.90 28.69 -15.44
N TYR A 523 -9.24 28.66 -15.38
CA TYR A 523 -10.04 28.31 -16.56
C TYR A 523 -10.12 29.43 -17.61
N LYS A 524 -9.95 30.70 -17.24
CA LYS A 524 -9.69 31.78 -18.22
C LYS A 524 -8.38 31.58 -18.98
N GLN A 525 -7.36 31.01 -18.34
CA GLN A 525 -6.09 30.69 -18.98
C GLN A 525 -6.19 29.42 -19.83
N ILE A 526 -6.82 28.35 -19.32
CA ILE A 526 -7.09 27.11 -20.08
C ILE A 526 -7.91 27.39 -21.35
N ARG A 527 -8.91 28.27 -21.32
CA ARG A 527 -9.67 28.67 -22.52
C ARG A 527 -8.81 29.34 -23.61
N LYS A 528 -7.62 29.88 -23.28
CA LYS A 528 -6.64 30.40 -24.23
C LYS A 528 -5.59 29.37 -24.66
N GLN A 529 -5.47 28.25 -23.94
CA GLN A 529 -4.44 27.25 -24.22
C GLN A 529 -4.74 26.46 -25.47
N LYS A 530 -3.83 26.60 -26.44
CA LYS A 530 -3.75 25.80 -27.66
C LYS A 530 -3.50 24.32 -27.29
N PRO A 531 -4.24 23.35 -27.85
CA PRO A 531 -4.03 21.93 -27.55
C PRO A 531 -2.64 21.42 -27.93
N VAL A 532 -2.11 20.47 -27.16
CA VAL A 532 -0.75 19.91 -27.34
C VAL A 532 -0.55 19.32 -28.74
N LEU A 533 -1.55 18.60 -29.28
CA LEU A 533 -1.50 18.06 -30.64
C LEU A 533 -1.25 19.14 -31.69
N GLN A 534 -1.91 20.30 -31.55
CA GLN A 534 -1.77 21.40 -32.50
C GLN A 534 -0.41 22.10 -32.34
N LYS A 535 0.06 22.32 -31.11
CA LYS A 535 1.41 22.85 -30.82
C LYS A 535 2.49 21.98 -31.49
N TYR A 536 2.37 20.66 -31.35
CA TYR A 536 3.35 19.71 -31.87
C TYR A 536 3.26 19.49 -33.39
N ALA A 537 2.05 19.47 -33.98
CA ALA A 537 1.89 19.39 -35.43
C ALA A 537 2.54 20.59 -36.14
N GLU A 538 2.32 21.82 -35.64
CA GLU A 538 2.94 23.03 -36.18
C GLU A 538 4.47 23.03 -36.04
N LEU A 539 4.99 22.50 -34.92
CA LEU A 539 6.43 22.31 -34.73
C LEU A 539 7.01 21.39 -35.83
N LEU A 540 6.40 20.23 -36.07
CA LEU A 540 6.87 19.28 -37.08
C LEU A 540 6.76 19.81 -38.52
N VAL A 541 5.72 20.60 -38.81
CA VAL A 541 5.59 21.32 -40.09
C VAL A 541 6.69 22.37 -40.25
N SER A 542 6.97 23.15 -39.20
CA SER A 542 8.05 24.16 -39.24
C SER A 542 9.45 23.56 -39.42
N GLN A 543 9.65 22.33 -38.92
CA GLN A 543 10.88 21.55 -39.08
C GLN A 543 10.95 20.75 -40.40
N GLY A 544 9.88 20.74 -41.22
CA GLY A 544 9.81 19.95 -42.45
C GLY A 544 9.73 18.43 -42.23
N VAL A 545 9.42 17.97 -41.02
CA VAL A 545 9.34 16.55 -40.65
C VAL A 545 8.04 15.91 -41.15
N VAL A 546 6.95 16.69 -41.22
CA VAL A 546 5.61 16.30 -41.68
C VAL A 546 5.01 17.47 -42.45
N ASN A 547 4.24 17.21 -43.51
CA ASN A 547 3.47 18.24 -44.22
C ASN A 547 1.98 18.24 -43.83
N GLN A 548 1.26 19.32 -44.17
CA GLN A 548 -0.15 19.48 -43.78
C GLN A 548 -1.06 18.33 -44.27
N PRO A 549 -1.00 17.87 -45.55
CA PRO A 549 -1.71 16.66 -46.00
C PRO A 549 -1.41 15.39 -45.19
N GLU A 550 -0.14 15.10 -44.85
CA GLU A 550 0.22 13.92 -44.04
C GLU A 550 -0.45 13.96 -42.65
N TYR A 551 -0.52 15.14 -42.02
CA TYR A 551 -1.18 15.33 -40.74
C TYR A 551 -2.71 15.12 -40.81
N GLU A 552 -3.35 15.66 -41.85
CA GLU A 552 -4.79 15.49 -42.10
C GLU A 552 -5.15 14.02 -42.42
N GLU A 553 -4.27 13.30 -43.11
CA GLU A 553 -4.44 11.87 -43.40
C GLU A 553 -4.41 11.02 -42.11
N GLU A 554 -3.48 11.29 -41.19
CA GLU A 554 -3.42 10.58 -39.89
C GLU A 554 -4.64 10.83 -39.01
N ILE A 555 -5.22 12.04 -39.02
CA ILE A 555 -6.51 12.32 -38.37
C ILE A 555 -7.62 11.49 -39.02
N SER A 556 -7.75 11.54 -40.35
CA SER A 556 -8.81 10.85 -41.11
C SER A 556 -8.77 9.33 -40.90
N LYS A 557 -7.57 8.73 -40.83
CA LYS A 557 -7.37 7.31 -40.52
C LYS A 557 -7.99 6.90 -39.17
N TYR A 558 -7.79 7.69 -38.12
CA TYR A 558 -8.28 7.32 -36.79
C TYR A 558 -9.76 7.65 -36.59
N ASP A 559 -10.24 8.76 -37.15
CA ASP A 559 -11.67 9.10 -37.18
C ASP A 559 -12.49 7.98 -37.85
N LYS A 560 -11.99 7.44 -38.97
CA LYS A 560 -12.61 6.29 -39.66
C LYS A 560 -12.70 5.05 -38.76
N ILE A 561 -11.62 4.69 -38.08
CA ILE A 561 -11.59 3.55 -37.13
C ILE A 561 -12.66 3.73 -36.03
N CYS A 562 -12.83 4.95 -35.50
CA CYS A 562 -13.81 5.21 -34.46
C CYS A 562 -15.26 5.16 -34.97
N GLU A 563 -15.55 5.73 -36.16
CA GLU A 563 -16.89 5.63 -36.76
C GLU A 563 -17.27 4.19 -37.13
N GLU A 564 -16.33 3.39 -37.65
CA GLU A 564 -16.56 1.97 -37.98
C GLU A 564 -16.84 1.13 -36.72
N ALA A 565 -16.08 1.33 -35.63
CA ALA A 565 -16.33 0.65 -34.37
C ALA A 565 -17.63 1.11 -33.69
N PHE A 566 -17.99 2.40 -33.79
CA PHE A 566 -19.27 2.91 -33.31
C PHE A 566 -20.46 2.33 -34.08
N ALA A 567 -20.32 2.10 -35.39
CA ALA A 567 -21.33 1.39 -36.16
C ALA A 567 -21.54 -0.04 -35.61
N ARG A 568 -20.47 -0.82 -35.44
CA ARG A 568 -20.54 -2.19 -34.88
C ARG A 568 -21.07 -2.25 -33.45
N SER A 569 -20.76 -1.25 -32.61
CA SER A 569 -21.18 -1.21 -31.20
C SER A 569 -22.70 -1.20 -30.98
N LYS A 570 -23.50 -0.91 -32.02
CA LYS A 570 -24.97 -0.90 -31.97
C LYS A 570 -25.60 -2.28 -32.15
N ASP A 571 -24.85 -3.24 -32.69
CA ASP A 571 -25.30 -4.62 -32.87
C ASP A 571 -25.09 -5.43 -31.58
N GLU A 572 -24.18 -4.98 -30.71
CA GLU A 572 -23.90 -5.53 -29.38
C GLU A 572 -25.00 -5.12 -28.37
N LYS A 573 -25.92 -6.06 -28.07
CA LYS A 573 -27.04 -5.84 -27.15
C LYS A 573 -26.81 -6.36 -25.73
N ILE A 574 -25.78 -7.18 -25.56
CA ILE A 574 -25.53 -7.97 -24.35
C ILE A 574 -24.10 -7.73 -23.87
N LEU A 575 -23.94 -7.37 -22.60
CA LEU A 575 -22.62 -7.26 -21.98
C LEU A 575 -22.21 -8.53 -21.25
N HIS A 576 -21.04 -9.05 -21.65
CA HIS A 576 -20.26 -10.01 -20.88
C HIS A 576 -19.17 -9.29 -20.08
N ILE A 577 -19.39 -9.16 -18.77
CA ILE A 577 -18.43 -8.63 -17.80
C ILE A 577 -17.17 -9.50 -17.76
N LYS A 578 -17.25 -10.80 -18.06
CA LYS A 578 -16.09 -11.69 -18.24
C LYS A 578 -15.07 -11.20 -19.28
N HIS A 579 -15.46 -10.35 -20.24
CA HIS A 579 -14.55 -9.69 -21.18
C HIS A 579 -13.71 -8.55 -20.55
N TRP A 580 -13.88 -8.29 -19.25
CA TRP A 580 -13.18 -7.27 -18.47
C TRP A 580 -12.39 -7.87 -17.28
N LEU A 581 -12.24 -9.20 -17.24
CA LEU A 581 -11.41 -9.87 -16.25
C LEU A 581 -9.94 -9.47 -16.44
N ASP A 582 -9.31 -9.03 -15.36
CA ASP A 582 -7.90 -8.65 -15.31
C ASP A 582 -6.97 -9.83 -14.97
N SER A 583 -7.50 -10.96 -14.47
CA SER A 583 -6.84 -12.27 -14.39
C SER A 583 -7.86 -13.37 -14.73
N PRO A 584 -7.73 -14.08 -15.87
CA PRO A 584 -8.77 -14.99 -16.36
C PRO A 584 -8.67 -16.45 -15.89
N TRP A 585 -7.69 -16.80 -15.03
CA TRP A 585 -7.39 -18.17 -14.55
C TRP A 585 -7.59 -19.29 -15.59
N PRO A 586 -6.78 -19.31 -16.67
CA PRO A 586 -6.95 -20.25 -17.77
C PRO A 586 -6.97 -21.70 -17.31
N GLY A 587 -8.02 -22.44 -17.69
CA GLY A 587 -8.15 -23.85 -17.37
C GLY A 587 -8.66 -24.18 -15.97
N PHE A 588 -9.05 -23.20 -15.16
CA PHE A 588 -9.76 -23.44 -13.89
C PHE A 588 -11.28 -23.57 -14.12
N PHE A 589 -11.88 -22.64 -14.86
CA PHE A 589 -13.30 -22.66 -15.22
C PHE A 589 -13.58 -23.41 -16.55
N THR A 590 -14.86 -23.49 -16.93
CA THR A 590 -15.32 -23.78 -18.30
C THR A 590 -15.13 -22.56 -19.22
N LEU A 591 -15.37 -22.72 -20.53
CA LEU A 591 -15.32 -21.59 -21.49
C LEU A 591 -16.36 -20.51 -21.18
N ASP A 592 -17.46 -20.88 -20.54
CA ASP A 592 -18.53 -19.95 -20.18
C ASP A 592 -18.25 -19.18 -18.88
N GLY A 593 -17.20 -19.56 -18.13
CA GLY A 593 -16.80 -18.96 -16.86
C GLY A 593 -17.29 -19.70 -15.61
N GLN A 594 -17.89 -20.88 -15.78
CA GLN A 594 -18.52 -21.65 -14.69
C GLN A 594 -17.55 -22.67 -14.05
N PRO A 595 -17.79 -23.10 -12.79
CA PRO A 595 -17.07 -24.22 -12.18
C PRO A 595 -17.19 -25.50 -13.03
N ARG A 596 -16.14 -26.35 -12.98
CA ARG A 596 -16.12 -27.62 -13.73
C ARG A 596 -16.89 -28.76 -13.03
N SER A 597 -17.16 -28.60 -11.75
CA SER A 597 -17.97 -29.48 -10.92
C SER A 597 -18.61 -28.68 -9.80
N MET A 598 -19.70 -29.17 -9.22
CA MET A 598 -20.34 -28.62 -8.02
C MET A 598 -20.23 -29.62 -6.87
N SER A 599 -18.99 -29.96 -6.51
CA SER A 599 -18.67 -30.91 -5.45
C SER A 599 -17.34 -30.55 -4.79
N CYS A 600 -17.22 -30.85 -3.49
CA CYS A 600 -15.98 -30.76 -2.73
C CYS A 600 -15.57 -32.17 -2.26
N PRO A 601 -14.33 -32.64 -2.54
CA PRO A 601 -13.85 -33.92 -2.01
C PRO A 601 -13.63 -33.87 -0.50
N SER A 602 -13.40 -35.04 0.11
CA SER A 602 -12.95 -35.19 1.51
C SER A 602 -11.73 -34.31 1.79
N THR A 603 -11.82 -33.49 2.84
CA THR A 603 -10.69 -32.67 3.32
C THR A 603 -9.74 -33.47 4.22
N GLY A 604 -10.14 -34.64 4.72
CA GLY A 604 -9.28 -35.53 5.51
C GLY A 604 -8.07 -36.11 4.75
N LEU A 605 -7.10 -36.64 5.52
CA LEU A 605 -5.79 -37.15 5.07
C LEU A 605 -5.48 -38.52 5.68
N THR A 606 -4.61 -39.30 5.05
CA THR A 606 -4.11 -40.54 5.67
C THR A 606 -3.26 -40.25 6.90
N GLU A 607 -3.31 -41.16 7.89
CA GLU A 607 -2.57 -41.01 9.15
C GLU A 607 -1.05 -40.88 8.95
N ASP A 608 -0.48 -41.56 7.94
CA ASP A 608 0.93 -41.43 7.58
C ASP A 608 1.32 -40.00 7.21
N ILE A 609 0.43 -39.27 6.52
CA ILE A 609 0.65 -37.86 6.13
C ILE A 609 0.60 -36.96 7.37
N LEU A 610 -0.41 -37.14 8.23
CA LEU A 610 -0.52 -36.39 9.49
C LEU A 610 0.72 -36.62 10.37
N THR A 611 1.11 -37.87 10.55
CA THR A 611 2.26 -38.28 11.36
C THR A 611 3.58 -37.74 10.80
N HIS A 612 3.80 -37.83 9.48
CA HIS A 612 4.99 -37.28 8.83
C HIS A 612 5.09 -35.76 9.02
N ILE A 613 4.03 -35.01 8.71
CA ILE A 613 4.02 -33.56 8.85
C ILE A 613 4.23 -33.17 10.32
N GLY A 614 3.55 -33.84 11.25
CA GLY A 614 3.66 -33.58 12.68
C GLY A 614 5.06 -33.85 13.23
N ASN A 615 5.74 -34.89 12.76
CA ASN A 615 7.13 -35.17 13.12
C ASN A 615 8.08 -34.07 12.65
N VAL A 616 7.94 -33.59 11.40
CA VAL A 616 8.74 -32.46 10.89
C VAL A 616 8.45 -31.17 11.67
N ALA A 617 7.17 -30.87 11.95
CA ALA A 617 6.72 -29.73 12.77
C ALA A 617 7.21 -29.73 14.23
N SER A 618 7.75 -30.87 14.66
CA SER A 618 8.31 -31.15 16.00
C SER A 618 9.85 -31.25 15.99
N SER A 619 10.50 -30.83 14.89
CA SER A 619 11.92 -31.06 14.65
C SER A 619 12.66 -29.81 14.16
N VAL A 620 13.98 -29.92 14.08
CA VAL A 620 14.86 -28.93 13.42
C VAL A 620 15.56 -29.66 12.27
N PRO A 621 15.09 -29.56 11.01
CA PRO A 621 15.55 -30.40 9.89
C PRO A 621 16.87 -29.91 9.25
N VAL A 622 17.70 -29.19 10.02
CA VAL A 622 18.96 -28.59 9.56
C VAL A 622 20.07 -28.83 10.58
N GLU A 623 21.24 -29.21 10.09
CA GLU A 623 22.39 -29.52 10.94
C GLU A 623 23.01 -28.27 11.58
N ASN A 624 23.63 -28.47 12.75
CA ASN A 624 24.37 -27.44 13.49
C ASN A 624 23.53 -26.17 13.78
N PHE A 625 22.22 -26.29 13.94
CA PHE A 625 21.30 -25.16 14.15
C PHE A 625 20.84 -25.10 15.61
N THR A 626 21.14 -24.00 16.30
CA THR A 626 20.86 -23.89 17.75
C THR A 626 19.55 -23.14 17.99
N ILE A 627 18.52 -23.80 18.51
CA ILE A 627 17.25 -23.15 18.89
C ILE A 627 17.23 -22.71 20.36
N HIS A 628 16.40 -21.71 20.67
CA HIS A 628 16.15 -21.28 22.05
C HIS A 628 15.55 -22.43 22.90
N GLY A 629 16.00 -22.61 24.14
CA GLY A 629 15.58 -23.73 24.99
C GLY A 629 14.08 -23.77 25.34
N GLY A 630 13.38 -22.64 25.25
CA GLY A 630 11.92 -22.60 25.33
C GLY A 630 11.23 -23.21 24.10
N LEU A 631 11.80 -23.01 22.91
CA LEU A 631 11.30 -23.56 21.65
C LEU A 631 11.51 -25.09 21.58
N SER A 632 12.63 -25.59 22.12
CA SER A 632 12.87 -27.04 22.27
C SER A 632 11.75 -27.74 23.04
N ARG A 633 11.16 -27.08 24.05
CA ARG A 633 10.01 -27.62 24.81
C ARG A 633 8.74 -27.66 23.96
N ILE A 634 8.46 -26.58 23.21
CA ILE A 634 7.31 -26.49 22.31
C ILE A 634 7.37 -27.60 21.25
N LEU A 635 8.52 -27.77 20.58
CA LEU A 635 8.72 -28.82 19.59
C LEU A 635 8.57 -30.23 20.21
N LYS A 636 9.11 -30.46 21.42
CA LYS A 636 8.91 -31.71 22.14
C LYS A 636 7.43 -31.99 22.43
N THR A 637 6.68 -30.99 22.90
CA THR A 637 5.23 -31.13 23.18
C THR A 637 4.44 -31.43 21.91
N ARG A 638 4.77 -30.84 20.75
CA ARG A 638 4.18 -31.25 19.46
C ARG A 638 4.45 -32.72 19.15
N GLY A 639 5.67 -33.19 19.37
CA GLY A 639 6.03 -34.61 19.20
C GLY A 639 5.30 -35.55 20.16
N GLU A 640 4.92 -35.07 21.36
CA GLU A 640 4.06 -35.79 22.30
C GLU A 640 2.58 -35.81 21.83
N LEU A 641 2.06 -34.72 21.28
CA LEU A 641 0.71 -34.65 20.69
C LEU A 641 0.55 -35.64 19.51
N VAL A 642 1.52 -35.67 18.60
CA VAL A 642 1.56 -36.59 17.44
C VAL A 642 1.54 -38.05 17.89
N LYS A 643 2.38 -38.42 18.87
CA LYS A 643 2.40 -39.79 19.43
C LYS A 643 1.08 -40.21 20.07
N ASN A 644 0.36 -39.24 20.63
CA ASN A 644 -0.94 -39.46 21.25
C ASN A 644 -2.12 -39.39 20.26
N ARG A 645 -1.88 -39.27 18.95
CA ARG A 645 -2.91 -39.06 17.90
C ARG A 645 -3.81 -37.85 18.16
N THR A 646 -3.24 -36.77 18.71
CA THR A 646 -3.98 -35.54 19.05
C THR A 646 -3.36 -34.32 18.39
N VAL A 647 -4.17 -33.28 18.15
CA VAL A 647 -3.69 -31.99 17.64
C VAL A 647 -4.17 -30.81 18.49
N ASP A 648 -3.31 -29.79 18.58
CA ASP A 648 -3.68 -28.42 18.97
C ASP A 648 -3.83 -27.53 17.72
N TRP A 649 -4.14 -26.24 17.90
CA TRP A 649 -4.35 -25.31 16.78
C TRP A 649 -3.13 -25.17 15.87
N ALA A 650 -1.94 -25.04 16.47
CA ALA A 650 -0.71 -24.84 15.70
C ALA A 650 -0.36 -26.10 14.89
N LEU A 651 -0.53 -27.29 15.48
CA LEU A 651 -0.26 -28.55 14.79
C LEU A 651 -1.29 -28.84 13.68
N ALA A 652 -2.58 -28.52 13.91
CA ALA A 652 -3.63 -28.64 12.90
C ALA A 652 -3.44 -27.67 11.71
N GLU A 653 -3.06 -26.42 11.98
CA GLU A 653 -2.65 -25.46 10.94
C GLU A 653 -1.47 -26.01 10.12
N TYR A 654 -0.44 -26.51 10.80
CA TYR A 654 0.75 -27.08 10.18
C TYR A 654 0.41 -28.30 9.30
N MET A 655 -0.49 -29.17 9.74
CA MET A 655 -0.97 -30.33 8.98
C MET A 655 -1.78 -29.91 7.74
N ALA A 656 -2.64 -28.89 7.85
CA ALA A 656 -3.40 -28.36 6.71
C ALA A 656 -2.47 -27.73 5.67
N PHE A 657 -1.50 -26.94 6.11
CA PHE A 657 -0.52 -26.33 5.21
C PHE A 657 0.39 -27.38 4.58
N GLY A 658 1.00 -28.24 5.40
CA GLY A 658 1.94 -29.27 4.93
C GLY A 658 1.35 -30.20 3.87
N SER A 659 0.07 -30.56 3.98
CA SER A 659 -0.58 -31.43 3.00
C SER A 659 -0.89 -30.73 1.69
N LEU A 660 -1.33 -29.46 1.72
CA LEU A 660 -1.54 -28.65 0.53
C LEU A 660 -0.21 -28.40 -0.22
N LEU A 661 0.89 -28.17 0.50
CA LEU A 661 2.23 -28.06 -0.09
C LEU A 661 2.65 -29.35 -0.82
N LYS A 662 2.30 -30.53 -0.27
CA LYS A 662 2.49 -31.83 -0.94
C LYS A 662 1.65 -31.98 -2.20
N GLU A 663 0.45 -31.41 -2.20
CA GLU A 663 -0.48 -31.38 -3.35
C GLU A 663 -0.09 -30.36 -4.44
N GLY A 664 1.05 -29.65 -4.28
CA GLY A 664 1.55 -28.69 -5.26
C GLY A 664 0.97 -27.27 -5.11
N ILE A 665 0.29 -26.98 -3.99
CA ILE A 665 -0.36 -25.69 -3.73
C ILE A 665 0.62 -24.75 -3.02
N HIS A 666 0.91 -23.59 -3.62
CA HIS A 666 1.69 -22.54 -2.95
C HIS A 666 0.90 -21.99 -1.75
N ILE A 667 1.55 -21.85 -0.60
CA ILE A 667 0.96 -21.19 0.56
C ILE A 667 1.77 -19.93 0.89
N ARG A 668 1.06 -18.80 1.02
CA ARG A 668 1.61 -17.52 1.47
C ARG A 668 0.90 -17.07 2.74
N LEU A 669 1.62 -16.97 3.86
CA LEU A 669 1.13 -16.40 5.12
C LEU A 669 1.84 -15.06 5.40
N SER A 670 1.04 -14.01 5.52
CA SER A 670 1.50 -12.62 5.64
C SER A 670 0.78 -11.91 6.79
N GLY A 671 1.47 -10.99 7.46
CA GLY A 671 0.94 -10.22 8.59
C GLY A 671 2.00 -9.92 9.65
N GLN A 672 1.61 -9.22 10.71
CA GLN A 672 2.54 -8.80 11.76
C GLN A 672 2.89 -9.97 12.69
N ASP A 673 4.18 -10.22 12.91
CA ASP A 673 4.71 -11.32 13.75
C ASP A 673 4.31 -12.76 13.34
N VAL A 674 3.72 -12.97 12.16
CA VAL A 674 3.11 -14.27 11.75
C VAL A 674 4.07 -15.44 11.78
N GLU A 675 5.36 -15.22 11.54
CA GLU A 675 6.41 -16.25 11.54
C GLU A 675 6.51 -16.99 12.89
N ARG A 676 6.37 -16.24 14.00
CA ARG A 676 6.25 -16.75 15.37
C ARG A 676 4.80 -17.00 15.76
N GLY A 677 3.89 -16.21 15.18
CA GLY A 677 2.55 -15.93 15.66
C GLY A 677 2.58 -14.96 16.85
N THR A 678 1.65 -14.00 16.88
CA THR A 678 1.47 -13.01 17.96
C THR A 678 1.54 -13.67 19.33
N PHE A 679 0.70 -14.70 19.54
CA PHE A 679 0.58 -15.45 20.80
C PHE A 679 1.72 -16.45 21.06
N SER A 680 2.78 -16.47 20.25
CA SER A 680 3.92 -17.41 20.36
C SER A 680 3.48 -18.88 20.32
N HIS A 681 2.65 -19.21 19.32
CA HIS A 681 2.06 -20.54 19.14
C HIS A 681 2.54 -21.24 17.85
N ARG A 682 2.83 -20.47 16.79
CA ARG A 682 3.07 -20.97 15.43
C ARG A 682 4.51 -21.41 15.18
N HIS A 683 5.49 -20.53 15.42
CA HIS A 683 6.93 -20.84 15.25
C HIS A 683 7.25 -21.58 13.93
N HIS A 684 6.75 -21.07 12.80
CA HIS A 684 7.05 -21.63 11.47
C HIS A 684 8.44 -21.22 10.97
N VAL A 685 8.99 -20.12 11.51
CA VAL A 685 10.40 -19.76 11.36
C VAL A 685 11.12 -20.01 12.68
N LEU A 686 12.21 -20.76 12.63
CA LEU A 686 13.16 -20.95 13.71
C LEU A 686 14.36 -20.04 13.46
N HIS A 687 14.92 -19.43 14.51
CA HIS A 687 16.12 -18.58 14.43
C HIS A 687 17.28 -19.25 15.18
N ASP A 688 18.46 -19.27 14.58
CA ASP A 688 19.68 -19.75 15.23
C ASP A 688 20.08 -18.77 16.35
N GLN A 689 20.38 -19.28 17.53
CA GLN A 689 20.84 -18.48 18.67
C GLN A 689 22.31 -18.08 18.56
N ASN A 690 23.09 -18.75 17.68
CA ASN A 690 24.53 -18.57 17.57
C ASN A 690 24.97 -17.91 16.25
N VAL A 691 24.06 -17.73 15.27
CA VAL A 691 24.38 -17.18 13.94
C VAL A 691 23.32 -16.16 13.52
N ASP A 692 23.72 -14.90 13.35
CA ASP A 692 22.81 -13.82 12.95
C ASP A 692 22.13 -14.11 11.61
N LYS A 693 20.85 -13.70 11.50
CA LYS A 693 19.95 -13.89 10.35
C LYS A 693 19.80 -15.33 9.83
N ARG A 694 20.40 -16.34 10.48
CA ARG A 694 20.25 -17.75 10.08
C ARG A 694 18.90 -18.28 10.56
N THR A 695 17.98 -18.42 9.62
CA THR A 695 16.64 -18.97 9.84
C THR A 695 16.48 -20.36 9.24
N CYS A 696 15.60 -21.16 9.83
CA CYS A 696 15.08 -22.40 9.24
C CYS A 696 13.56 -22.32 9.19
N ILE A 697 12.96 -22.77 8.08
CA ILE A 697 11.52 -22.90 7.92
C ILE A 697 11.23 -24.40 7.77
N PRO A 698 10.97 -25.16 8.86
CA PRO A 698 10.87 -26.62 8.80
C PRO A 698 9.79 -27.12 7.82
N MET A 699 8.78 -26.29 7.54
CA MET A 699 7.70 -26.58 6.59
C MET A 699 8.18 -26.64 5.13
N ASN A 700 9.33 -26.05 4.80
CA ASN A 700 9.98 -26.19 3.48
C ASN A 700 10.88 -27.45 3.37
N HIS A 701 10.87 -28.33 4.38
CA HIS A 701 11.63 -29.58 4.41
C HIS A 701 10.73 -30.82 4.59
N LEU A 702 9.44 -30.74 4.21
CA LEU A 702 8.50 -31.85 4.32
C LEU A 702 8.74 -32.92 3.24
N TRP A 703 8.92 -32.51 1.98
CA TRP A 703 9.22 -33.40 0.85
C TRP A 703 10.10 -32.72 -0.19
N PRO A 704 10.96 -33.44 -0.95
CA PRO A 704 11.84 -32.83 -1.95
C PRO A 704 11.14 -32.05 -3.08
N ASN A 705 9.93 -32.48 -3.45
CA ASN A 705 9.16 -31.93 -4.58
C ASN A 705 7.88 -31.19 -4.12
N GLN A 706 7.84 -30.71 -2.87
CA GLN A 706 6.71 -29.92 -2.39
C GLN A 706 6.63 -28.55 -3.08
N ALA A 707 5.45 -27.94 -3.08
CA ALA A 707 5.33 -26.52 -3.33
C ALA A 707 6.04 -25.69 -2.24
N PRO A 708 6.53 -24.49 -2.58
CA PRO A 708 7.14 -23.58 -1.60
C PRO A 708 6.11 -23.10 -0.57
N TYR A 709 6.57 -22.89 0.66
CA TYR A 709 5.86 -22.13 1.69
C TYR A 709 6.53 -20.78 1.91
N THR A 710 5.76 -19.71 1.66
CA THR A 710 6.16 -18.33 1.91
C THR A 710 5.52 -17.87 3.22
N VAL A 711 6.31 -17.67 4.26
CA VAL A 711 5.87 -16.97 5.48
C VAL A 711 6.71 -15.72 5.65
N CYS A 712 6.07 -14.59 5.93
CA CYS A 712 6.76 -13.32 6.06
C CYS A 712 6.05 -12.39 7.04
N ASN A 713 6.80 -11.90 8.03
CA ASN A 713 6.39 -10.76 8.83
C ASN A 713 6.19 -9.53 7.91
N SER A 714 5.04 -8.86 8.03
CA SER A 714 4.75 -7.62 7.32
C SER A 714 5.36 -6.42 8.02
N SER A 715 5.39 -5.28 7.32
CA SER A 715 5.47 -3.98 7.99
C SER A 715 4.25 -3.74 8.89
N LEU A 716 4.32 -2.73 9.75
CA LEU A 716 3.21 -2.31 10.61
C LEU A 716 2.17 -1.48 9.81
N SER A 717 1.52 -2.16 8.87
CA SER A 717 0.48 -1.65 7.97
C SER A 717 -0.55 -2.76 7.77
N GLU A 718 -1.83 -2.43 7.80
CA GLU A 718 -2.90 -3.33 7.38
C GLU A 718 -3.50 -2.90 6.04
N TYR A 719 -3.62 -1.60 5.76
CA TYR A 719 -4.31 -1.11 4.56
C TYR A 719 -3.50 -1.44 3.29
N GLY A 720 -2.22 -1.09 3.28
CA GLY A 720 -1.27 -1.50 2.24
C GLY A 720 -1.10 -3.02 2.17
N VAL A 721 -0.87 -3.70 3.31
CA VAL A 721 -0.58 -5.14 3.32
C VAL A 721 -1.78 -6.00 2.92
N LEU A 722 -3.00 -5.74 3.42
CA LEU A 722 -4.18 -6.51 3.02
C LEU A 722 -4.54 -6.29 1.54
N GLY A 723 -4.35 -5.07 1.03
CA GLY A 723 -4.45 -4.79 -0.40
C GLY A 723 -3.43 -5.60 -1.22
N PHE A 724 -2.20 -5.72 -0.73
CA PHE A 724 -1.15 -6.53 -1.34
C PHE A 724 -1.50 -8.02 -1.36
N GLU A 725 -1.94 -8.60 -0.24
CA GLU A 725 -2.30 -10.03 -0.20
C GLU A 725 -3.54 -10.35 -1.04
N LEU A 726 -4.51 -9.43 -1.12
CA LEU A 726 -5.63 -9.52 -2.07
C LEU A 726 -5.12 -9.60 -3.51
N GLY A 727 -4.20 -8.70 -3.87
CA GLY A 727 -3.53 -8.68 -5.17
C GLY A 727 -2.73 -9.95 -5.46
N PHE A 728 -2.08 -10.53 -4.45
CA PHE A 728 -1.35 -11.78 -4.61
C PHE A 728 -2.30 -12.95 -4.89
N ALA A 729 -3.41 -13.03 -4.12
CA ALA A 729 -4.46 -14.04 -4.29
C ALA A 729 -5.22 -13.96 -5.63
N MET A 730 -5.07 -12.85 -6.38
CA MET A 730 -5.68 -12.66 -7.70
C MET A 730 -4.96 -13.40 -8.84
N ALA A 731 -3.69 -13.78 -8.68
CA ALA A 731 -2.90 -14.34 -9.80
C ALA A 731 -3.19 -15.83 -10.07
N SER A 732 -3.32 -16.64 -9.00
CA SER A 732 -3.49 -18.10 -9.11
C SER A 732 -4.64 -18.62 -8.25
N PRO A 733 -5.54 -19.47 -8.79
CA PRO A 733 -6.53 -20.18 -7.98
C PRO A 733 -5.90 -21.32 -7.15
N ASN A 734 -4.69 -21.77 -7.50
CA ASN A 734 -4.02 -22.91 -6.88
C ASN A 734 -3.02 -22.44 -5.82
N ALA A 735 -3.46 -21.51 -4.96
CA ALA A 735 -2.67 -20.93 -3.90
C ALA A 735 -3.54 -20.61 -2.67
N LEU A 736 -3.03 -20.91 -1.48
CA LEU A 736 -3.63 -20.49 -0.21
C LEU A 736 -2.91 -19.22 0.27
N VAL A 737 -3.56 -18.08 0.09
CA VAL A 737 -3.01 -16.77 0.52
C VAL A 737 -3.76 -16.33 1.77
N LEU A 738 -3.03 -16.17 2.86
CA LEU A 738 -3.56 -15.80 4.17
C LEU A 738 -2.96 -14.48 4.64
N TRP A 739 -3.84 -13.60 5.11
CA TRP A 739 -3.47 -12.42 5.87
C TRP A 739 -3.93 -12.58 7.33
N GLU A 740 -3.03 -12.40 8.29
CA GLU A 740 -3.33 -12.44 9.72
C GLU A 740 -3.17 -11.06 10.36
N ALA A 741 -4.24 -10.59 11.00
CA ALA A 741 -4.20 -9.40 11.85
C ALA A 741 -3.56 -9.77 13.20
N GLN A 742 -2.73 -8.88 13.77
CA GLN A 742 -2.07 -9.16 15.06
C GLN A 742 -3.10 -9.42 16.18
N PHE A 743 -4.17 -8.60 16.20
CA PHE A 743 -5.46 -8.88 16.82
C PHE A 743 -6.55 -8.60 15.81
N GLY A 744 -7.65 -9.34 15.86
CA GLY A 744 -8.75 -9.19 14.90
C GLY A 744 -9.35 -7.79 14.91
N ASP A 745 -9.27 -7.08 16.04
CA ASP A 745 -9.72 -5.70 16.23
C ASP A 745 -9.11 -4.70 15.22
N PHE A 746 -7.90 -4.97 14.69
CA PHE A 746 -7.15 -4.04 13.83
C PHE A 746 -7.48 -4.12 12.33
N HIS A 747 -8.33 -5.06 11.87
CA HIS A 747 -8.73 -5.11 10.44
C HIS A 747 -9.41 -3.83 9.93
N ASN A 748 -9.91 -3.00 10.85
CA ASN A 748 -10.69 -1.80 10.56
C ASN A 748 -9.86 -0.66 9.92
N THR A 749 -8.53 -0.68 10.01
CA THR A 749 -7.65 0.25 9.28
C THR A 749 -7.62 -0.09 7.79
N ALA A 750 -7.82 -1.36 7.42
CA ALA A 750 -7.91 -1.85 6.05
C ALA A 750 -9.36 -1.93 5.51
N GLN A 751 -10.33 -1.28 6.17
CA GLN A 751 -11.77 -1.42 5.86
C GLN A 751 -12.10 -1.14 4.39
N CYS A 752 -11.42 -0.20 3.72
CA CYS A 752 -11.67 0.07 2.31
C CYS A 752 -11.33 -1.12 1.39
N ILE A 753 -10.33 -1.95 1.73
CA ILE A 753 -10.05 -3.19 0.96
C ILE A 753 -11.17 -4.21 1.18
N ILE A 754 -11.63 -4.34 2.44
CA ILE A 754 -12.73 -5.23 2.82
C ILE A 754 -14.02 -4.83 2.09
N ASP A 755 -14.44 -3.58 2.22
CA ASP A 755 -15.71 -3.06 1.72
C ASP A 755 -15.75 -3.00 0.19
N GLN A 756 -14.65 -2.63 -0.47
CA GLN A 756 -14.68 -2.26 -1.88
C GLN A 756 -14.09 -3.30 -2.83
N PHE A 757 -13.33 -4.27 -2.31
CA PHE A 757 -12.75 -5.37 -3.08
C PHE A 757 -13.10 -6.76 -2.54
N ILE A 758 -12.86 -7.05 -1.26
CA ILE A 758 -13.04 -8.42 -0.73
C ILE A 758 -14.53 -8.79 -0.71
N CYS A 759 -15.40 -7.93 -0.17
CA CYS A 759 -16.84 -8.18 -0.11
C CYS A 759 -17.50 -8.19 -1.50
N PRO A 760 -17.35 -7.17 -2.37
CA PRO A 760 -18.16 -7.05 -3.58
C PRO A 760 -17.39 -7.35 -4.87
N GLY A 761 -16.11 -7.75 -4.81
CA GLY A 761 -15.26 -7.90 -5.99
C GLY A 761 -15.82 -8.87 -7.03
N GLN A 762 -16.44 -9.98 -6.58
CA GLN A 762 -17.14 -10.89 -7.48
C GLN A 762 -18.39 -10.24 -8.09
N ALA A 763 -19.25 -9.60 -7.29
CA ALA A 763 -20.48 -8.98 -7.78
C ALA A 763 -20.24 -7.80 -8.73
N LYS A 764 -19.16 -7.03 -8.54
CA LYS A 764 -18.84 -5.86 -9.36
C LYS A 764 -18.06 -6.20 -10.63
N TRP A 765 -17.13 -7.15 -10.55
CA TRP A 765 -16.11 -7.38 -11.57
C TRP A 765 -15.97 -8.85 -11.99
N VAL A 766 -16.91 -9.73 -11.61
CA VAL A 766 -16.88 -11.19 -11.80
C VAL A 766 -15.58 -11.81 -11.24
N ARG A 767 -14.99 -11.14 -10.24
CA ARG A 767 -13.69 -11.50 -9.66
C ARG A 767 -13.81 -12.40 -8.43
N GLN A 768 -13.65 -13.71 -8.66
CA GLN A 768 -13.37 -14.66 -7.57
C GLN A 768 -11.99 -14.42 -6.95
N ASN A 769 -11.86 -14.63 -5.64
CA ASN A 769 -10.60 -14.49 -4.91
C ASN A 769 -10.56 -15.49 -3.75
N GLY A 770 -9.40 -16.09 -3.49
CA GLY A 770 -9.23 -17.14 -2.47
C GLY A 770 -8.63 -16.68 -1.14
N ILE A 771 -8.52 -15.37 -0.89
CA ILE A 771 -7.86 -14.83 0.31
C ILE A 771 -8.54 -15.30 1.62
N VAL A 772 -7.71 -15.68 2.59
CA VAL A 772 -8.13 -16.02 3.96
C VAL A 772 -7.74 -14.90 4.91
N LEU A 773 -8.69 -14.40 5.70
CA LEU A 773 -8.45 -13.42 6.76
C LEU A 773 -8.48 -14.14 8.11
N LEU A 774 -7.34 -14.19 8.79
CA LEU A 774 -7.20 -14.73 10.14
C LEU A 774 -7.30 -13.57 11.15
N LEU A 775 -8.38 -13.54 11.93
CA LEU A 775 -8.75 -12.42 12.81
C LEU A 775 -8.85 -12.88 14.28
N PRO A 776 -7.79 -12.71 15.10
CA PRO A 776 -7.78 -13.17 16.48
C PRO A 776 -8.88 -12.53 17.34
N HIS A 777 -9.81 -13.34 17.85
CA HIS A 777 -11.04 -12.92 18.50
C HIS A 777 -11.23 -13.64 19.85
N GLY A 778 -11.93 -12.98 20.78
CA GLY A 778 -12.38 -13.57 22.04
C GLY A 778 -12.46 -12.55 23.17
N MET A 779 -13.56 -12.55 23.93
CA MET A 779 -13.75 -11.70 25.10
C MET A 779 -13.00 -12.29 26.30
N GLU A 780 -11.76 -11.86 26.48
CA GLU A 780 -10.81 -12.42 27.48
C GLU A 780 -10.37 -11.40 28.55
N GLY A 781 -11.05 -10.25 28.62
CA GLY A 781 -10.79 -9.20 29.61
C GLY A 781 -9.53 -8.36 29.33
N MET A 782 -9.09 -8.32 28.05
CA MET A 782 -7.92 -7.57 27.59
C MET A 782 -8.23 -6.10 27.19
N GLY A 783 -9.48 -5.66 27.29
CA GLY A 783 -9.91 -4.32 26.90
C GLY A 783 -10.42 -4.22 25.44
N PRO A 784 -10.88 -3.02 25.04
CA PRO A 784 -11.71 -2.84 23.85
C PRO A 784 -11.02 -3.11 22.51
N GLU A 785 -9.70 -2.95 22.42
CA GLU A 785 -8.92 -3.13 21.16
C GLU A 785 -8.20 -4.49 21.07
N HIS A 786 -8.51 -5.43 21.96
CA HIS A 786 -7.90 -6.77 22.02
C HIS A 786 -8.93 -7.87 22.24
N SER A 787 -10.18 -7.67 21.80
CA SER A 787 -11.31 -8.54 22.12
C SER A 787 -12.17 -8.91 20.91
N SER A 788 -12.52 -7.95 20.05
CA SER A 788 -13.51 -8.13 18.99
C SER A 788 -12.96 -7.88 17.59
N ALA A 789 -12.95 -8.94 16.79
CA ALA A 789 -12.79 -8.86 15.34
C ALA A 789 -14.02 -8.24 14.62
N ARG A 790 -15.00 -7.72 15.37
CA ARG A 790 -16.26 -7.16 14.87
C ARG A 790 -16.99 -8.07 13.88
N PRO A 791 -17.27 -9.34 14.25
CA PRO A 791 -18.00 -10.27 13.39
C PRO A 791 -19.34 -9.70 12.90
N GLU A 792 -19.98 -8.80 13.67
CA GLU A 792 -21.21 -8.14 13.28
C GLU A 792 -21.10 -7.37 11.95
N ARG A 793 -19.91 -6.83 11.63
CA ARG A 793 -19.68 -6.05 10.41
C ARG A 793 -19.54 -6.95 9.19
N PHE A 794 -18.76 -8.03 9.29
CA PHE A 794 -18.65 -9.02 8.22
C PHE A 794 -19.99 -9.69 7.92
N LEU A 795 -20.77 -9.98 8.97
CA LEU A 795 -22.09 -10.60 8.85
C LEU A 795 -23.16 -9.65 8.30
N GLN A 796 -23.10 -8.35 8.63
CA GLN A 796 -23.96 -7.33 8.02
C GLN A 796 -23.77 -7.22 6.50
N MET A 797 -22.58 -7.56 6.00
CA MET A 797 -22.19 -7.46 4.60
C MET A 797 -22.33 -8.78 3.83
N CYS A 798 -22.88 -9.84 4.43
CA CYS A 798 -23.26 -11.06 3.70
C CYS A 798 -24.46 -10.78 2.78
N ASN A 799 -24.51 -11.47 1.63
CA ASN A 799 -25.54 -11.29 0.60
C ASN A 799 -26.76 -12.23 0.72
N ASP A 800 -26.95 -12.94 1.84
CA ASP A 800 -28.06 -13.86 2.05
C ASP A 800 -29.28 -13.19 2.72
N ASP A 801 -30.49 -13.51 2.26
CA ASP A 801 -31.74 -12.95 2.76
C ASP A 801 -32.17 -13.65 4.08
N PRO A 802 -32.32 -12.92 5.21
CA PRO A 802 -32.68 -13.50 6.49
C PRO A 802 -34.15 -13.97 6.61
N ASP A 803 -35.03 -13.52 5.73
CA ASP A 803 -36.47 -13.80 5.75
C ASP A 803 -36.87 -14.90 4.73
N VAL A 804 -35.94 -15.36 3.88
CA VAL A 804 -36.13 -16.45 2.91
C VAL A 804 -35.53 -17.77 3.43
N LEU A 805 -36.32 -18.85 3.41
CA LEU A 805 -35.80 -20.21 3.59
C LEU A 805 -35.39 -20.75 2.20
N PRO A 806 -34.12 -21.12 1.97
CA PRO A 806 -33.71 -21.71 0.69
C PRO A 806 -34.29 -23.14 0.51
N ASP A 807 -34.28 -23.66 -0.71
CA ASP A 807 -34.73 -25.03 -0.97
C ASP A 807 -33.73 -26.05 -0.42
N LEU A 808 -33.97 -26.50 0.81
CA LEU A 808 -33.15 -27.49 1.51
C LEU A 808 -33.13 -28.88 0.83
N LYS A 809 -33.90 -29.10 -0.24
CA LYS A 809 -33.92 -30.32 -1.05
C LYS A 809 -33.11 -30.19 -2.35
N GLU A 810 -32.53 -29.03 -2.62
CA GLU A 810 -31.69 -28.80 -3.77
C GLU A 810 -30.46 -29.74 -3.76
N ALA A 811 -30.14 -30.33 -4.92
CA ALA A 811 -28.97 -31.18 -5.05
C ALA A 811 -27.68 -30.37 -4.91
N ASN A 812 -26.81 -30.79 -3.99
CA ASN A 812 -25.58 -30.08 -3.59
C ASN A 812 -25.82 -28.69 -2.95
N PHE A 813 -26.95 -28.49 -2.27
CA PHE A 813 -27.29 -27.27 -1.51
C PHE A 813 -26.12 -26.69 -0.68
N ASP A 814 -25.28 -27.54 -0.08
CA ASP A 814 -24.13 -27.12 0.73
C ASP A 814 -22.97 -26.52 -0.09
N ILE A 815 -22.82 -26.92 -1.35
CA ILE A 815 -21.84 -26.36 -2.30
C ILE A 815 -22.41 -25.17 -3.06
N ASN A 816 -23.70 -25.21 -3.43
CA ASN A 816 -24.35 -24.12 -4.16
C ASN A 816 -24.39 -22.83 -3.30
N GLN A 817 -24.79 -22.91 -2.03
CA GLN A 817 -24.76 -21.75 -1.13
C GLN A 817 -23.34 -21.16 -0.95
N LEU A 818 -22.28 -21.99 -1.01
CA LEU A 818 -20.89 -21.53 -0.98
C LEU A 818 -20.48 -20.85 -2.30
N TYR A 819 -21.06 -21.25 -3.44
CA TYR A 819 -20.84 -20.62 -4.73
C TYR A 819 -21.59 -19.28 -4.87
N ASP A 820 -22.77 -19.15 -4.27
CA ASP A 820 -23.63 -17.96 -4.40
C ASP A 820 -23.26 -16.84 -3.41
N CYS A 821 -22.75 -17.21 -2.22
CA CYS A 821 -22.40 -16.23 -1.20
C CYS A 821 -21.25 -15.32 -1.63
N ASN A 822 -21.22 -14.07 -1.17
CA ASN A 822 -20.11 -13.16 -1.45
C ASN A 822 -18.81 -13.61 -0.75
N TRP A 823 -18.91 -14.14 0.47
CA TRP A 823 -17.80 -14.70 1.23
C TRP A 823 -18.25 -15.73 2.28
N VAL A 824 -17.30 -16.48 2.82
CA VAL A 824 -17.53 -17.48 3.87
C VAL A 824 -17.06 -16.91 5.21
N VAL A 825 -17.88 -17.04 6.26
CA VAL A 825 -17.58 -16.52 7.61
C VAL A 825 -17.68 -17.65 8.64
N VAL A 826 -16.58 -17.94 9.34
CA VAL A 826 -16.46 -19.03 10.32
C VAL A 826 -15.83 -18.59 11.64
N ASN A 827 -16.17 -19.29 12.73
CA ASN A 827 -15.54 -19.17 14.05
C ASN A 827 -15.34 -20.58 14.62
N CYS A 828 -14.18 -21.18 14.32
CA CYS A 828 -13.92 -22.59 14.61
C CYS A 828 -13.63 -22.83 16.10
N SER A 829 -14.36 -23.77 16.73
CA SER A 829 -14.15 -24.13 18.14
C SER A 829 -13.24 -25.35 18.36
N THR A 830 -12.86 -26.09 17.31
CA THR A 830 -11.91 -27.23 17.39
C THR A 830 -10.77 -27.11 16.38
N PRO A 831 -9.59 -27.72 16.64
CA PRO A 831 -8.47 -27.64 15.71
C PRO A 831 -8.71 -28.51 14.46
N GLY A 832 -9.40 -29.65 14.57
CA GLY A 832 -9.78 -30.45 13.40
C GLY A 832 -10.68 -29.69 12.42
N ASN A 833 -11.61 -28.87 12.92
CA ASN A 833 -12.47 -28.05 12.05
C ASN A 833 -11.69 -26.90 11.39
N PHE A 834 -10.71 -26.31 12.10
CA PHE A 834 -9.79 -25.33 11.50
C PHE A 834 -8.91 -25.95 10.41
N PHE A 835 -8.39 -27.16 10.62
CA PHE A 835 -7.68 -27.92 9.58
C PHE A 835 -8.55 -28.13 8.32
N HIS A 836 -9.80 -28.54 8.50
CA HIS A 836 -10.70 -28.80 7.37
C HIS A 836 -11.09 -27.54 6.60
N VAL A 837 -11.36 -26.41 7.29
CA VAL A 837 -11.77 -25.18 6.58
C VAL A 837 -10.65 -24.63 5.69
N LEU A 838 -9.40 -24.72 6.13
CA LEU A 838 -8.22 -24.33 5.36
C LEU A 838 -8.01 -25.20 4.11
N ARG A 839 -8.24 -26.52 4.22
CA ARG A 839 -8.17 -27.42 3.06
C ARG A 839 -9.36 -27.26 2.11
N ARG A 840 -10.58 -27.05 2.65
CA ARG A 840 -11.80 -26.78 1.87
C ARG A 840 -11.60 -25.58 0.94
N GLN A 841 -10.92 -24.53 1.41
CA GLN A 841 -10.64 -23.32 0.63
C GLN A 841 -9.97 -23.58 -0.73
N ILE A 842 -9.15 -24.62 -0.82
CA ILE A 842 -8.44 -25.00 -2.06
C ILE A 842 -9.17 -26.11 -2.83
N LEU A 843 -9.77 -27.06 -2.11
CA LEU A 843 -10.47 -28.21 -2.70
C LEU A 843 -11.84 -27.87 -3.30
N LEU A 844 -12.39 -26.68 -3.01
CA LEU A 844 -13.55 -26.15 -3.71
C LEU A 844 -13.24 -25.92 -5.21
N PRO A 845 -14.22 -26.08 -6.13
CA PRO A 845 -14.05 -25.86 -7.57
C PRO A 845 -14.16 -24.38 -7.99
N PHE A 846 -14.19 -23.47 -7.00
CA PHE A 846 -14.27 -22.02 -7.12
C PHE A 846 -13.52 -21.36 -5.95
N ARG A 847 -13.40 -20.03 -5.93
CA ARG A 847 -12.74 -19.27 -4.85
C ARG A 847 -13.66 -18.18 -4.29
N LYS A 848 -13.78 -18.17 -2.96
CA LYS A 848 -14.45 -17.13 -2.17
C LYS A 848 -13.51 -16.64 -1.07
N PRO A 849 -13.57 -15.37 -0.65
CA PRO A 849 -12.89 -14.94 0.56
C PRO A 849 -13.38 -15.74 1.78
N LEU A 850 -12.47 -16.06 2.69
CA LEU A 850 -12.75 -16.82 3.90
C LEU A 850 -12.34 -16.00 5.12
N ILE A 851 -13.32 -15.59 5.93
CA ILE A 851 -13.14 -14.84 7.16
C ILE A 851 -13.15 -15.84 8.33
N ILE A 852 -12.01 -15.97 9.03
CA ILE A 852 -11.86 -16.86 10.17
C ILE A 852 -11.62 -16.03 11.43
N PHE A 853 -12.54 -16.10 12.37
CA PHE A 853 -12.31 -15.60 13.72
C PHE A 853 -11.43 -16.62 14.47
N THR A 854 -10.11 -16.40 14.45
CA THR A 854 -9.14 -17.30 15.07
C THR A 854 -9.10 -17.09 16.59
N PRO A 855 -8.82 -18.13 17.41
CA PRO A 855 -8.87 -17.96 18.86
C PRO A 855 -7.55 -17.46 19.44
N LYS A 856 -7.61 -17.04 20.71
CA LYS A 856 -6.45 -16.61 21.51
C LYS A 856 -6.20 -17.58 22.67
N SER A 857 -7.15 -17.74 23.58
CA SER A 857 -7.03 -18.70 24.69
C SER A 857 -7.11 -20.16 24.24
N LEU A 858 -7.93 -20.51 23.24
CA LEU A 858 -8.06 -21.90 22.77
C LEU A 858 -6.77 -22.49 22.19
N LEU A 859 -5.83 -21.64 21.73
CA LEU A 859 -4.51 -22.04 21.24
C LEU A 859 -3.72 -22.92 22.23
N ARG A 860 -4.10 -22.91 23.52
CA ARG A 860 -3.49 -23.73 24.59
C ARG A 860 -4.52 -24.39 25.53
N HIS A 861 -5.82 -24.30 25.24
CA HIS A 861 -6.84 -24.78 26.17
C HIS A 861 -6.87 -26.33 26.20
N PRO A 862 -6.82 -27.00 27.37
CA PRO A 862 -6.62 -28.46 27.42
C PRO A 862 -7.70 -29.29 26.74
N GLU A 863 -8.96 -28.86 26.83
CA GLU A 863 -10.11 -29.51 26.19
C GLU A 863 -10.26 -29.09 24.71
N ALA A 864 -9.50 -28.09 24.27
CA ALA A 864 -9.48 -27.64 22.90
C ALA A 864 -8.38 -28.43 22.16
N ARG A 865 -8.72 -29.66 21.79
CA ARG A 865 -7.91 -30.60 21.00
C ARG A 865 -8.82 -31.47 20.15
N SER A 866 -8.30 -31.99 19.04
CA SER A 866 -8.98 -32.97 18.19
C SER A 866 -8.19 -34.28 18.14
N SER A 867 -8.88 -35.41 17.95
CA SER A 867 -8.26 -36.66 17.54
C SER A 867 -7.83 -36.58 16.07
N PHE A 868 -6.81 -37.36 15.68
CA PHE A 868 -6.51 -37.63 14.28
C PHE A 868 -7.72 -38.24 13.55
N ASP A 869 -8.59 -38.97 14.25
CA ASP A 869 -9.77 -39.63 13.67
C ASP A 869 -10.76 -38.63 13.05
N GLU A 870 -10.82 -37.40 13.60
CA GLU A 870 -11.60 -36.28 13.04
C GLU A 870 -11.01 -35.72 11.74
N MET A 871 -9.82 -36.16 11.34
CA MET A 871 -9.04 -35.65 10.21
C MET A 871 -8.66 -36.75 9.19
N LEU A 872 -9.15 -37.99 9.35
CA LEU A 872 -8.90 -39.12 8.45
C LEU A 872 -9.74 -39.06 7.15
N PRO A 873 -9.44 -39.85 6.10
CA PRO A 873 -10.17 -39.76 4.82
C PRO A 873 -11.67 -40.05 5.00
N GLY A 874 -12.51 -39.25 4.36
CA GLY A 874 -13.98 -39.24 4.57
C GLY A 874 -14.45 -38.22 5.62
N THR A 875 -13.55 -37.50 6.28
CA THR A 875 -13.90 -36.39 7.17
C THR A 875 -13.93 -35.05 6.44
N HIS A 876 -14.80 -34.16 6.92
CA HIS A 876 -15.14 -32.88 6.31
C HIS A 876 -15.28 -31.77 7.37
N PHE A 877 -15.22 -30.51 6.94
CA PHE A 877 -15.56 -29.36 7.77
C PHE A 877 -17.02 -29.46 8.25
N GLN A 878 -17.22 -29.37 9.57
CA GLN A 878 -18.53 -29.40 10.21
C GLN A 878 -19.07 -27.96 10.30
N ARG A 879 -20.13 -27.65 9.53
CA ARG A 879 -20.80 -26.33 9.56
C ARG A 879 -21.52 -26.06 10.90
N VAL A 880 -22.06 -27.11 11.50
CA VAL A 880 -22.67 -27.14 12.83
C VAL A 880 -22.12 -28.37 13.55
N ILE A 881 -21.74 -28.24 14.82
CA ILE A 881 -21.38 -29.38 15.68
C ILE A 881 -22.50 -29.54 16.71
N PRO A 882 -23.36 -30.56 16.58
CA PRO A 882 -24.52 -30.78 17.46
C PRO A 882 -24.09 -31.25 18.85
N GLU A 883 -25.05 -31.27 19.78
CA GLU A 883 -24.85 -31.95 21.07
C GLU A 883 -24.84 -33.48 20.87
N ASP A 884 -23.84 -34.13 21.47
CA ASP A 884 -23.58 -35.57 21.47
C ASP A 884 -23.52 -36.20 22.88
N GLY A 885 -23.61 -35.39 23.94
CA GLY A 885 -23.59 -35.82 25.34
C GLY A 885 -24.93 -36.34 25.89
N PRO A 886 -25.10 -36.41 27.23
CA PRO A 886 -26.30 -36.98 27.87
C PRO A 886 -27.63 -36.36 27.42
N ALA A 887 -27.67 -35.05 27.18
CA ALA A 887 -28.84 -34.36 26.63
C ALA A 887 -29.29 -34.92 25.26
N ALA A 888 -28.36 -35.37 24.41
CA ALA A 888 -28.68 -35.97 23.11
C ALA A 888 -29.22 -37.41 23.21
N GLN A 889 -29.01 -38.08 24.35
CA GLN A 889 -29.51 -39.45 24.59
C GLN A 889 -30.98 -39.46 24.99
N ASN A 890 -31.48 -38.37 25.61
CA ASN A 890 -32.89 -38.20 26.00
C ASN A 890 -33.45 -36.85 25.49
N PRO A 891 -33.58 -36.63 24.16
CA PRO A 891 -33.88 -35.30 23.62
C PRO A 891 -35.20 -34.68 24.07
N GLU A 892 -36.22 -35.51 24.35
CA GLU A 892 -37.53 -35.09 24.88
C GLU A 892 -37.44 -34.44 26.27
N ASN A 893 -36.42 -34.78 27.06
CA ASN A 893 -36.21 -34.24 28.42
C ASN A 893 -35.41 -32.93 28.43
N VAL A 894 -34.87 -32.51 27.28
CA VAL A 894 -34.10 -31.27 27.16
C VAL A 894 -35.04 -30.08 27.24
N LYS A 895 -34.81 -29.23 28.24
CA LYS A 895 -35.62 -28.04 28.52
C LYS A 895 -35.14 -26.81 27.77
N ARG A 896 -33.85 -26.75 27.41
CA ARG A 896 -33.26 -25.64 26.66
C ARG A 896 -32.16 -26.11 25.71
N LEU A 897 -32.16 -25.55 24.50
CA LEU A 897 -31.13 -25.70 23.48
C LEU A 897 -30.39 -24.37 23.35
N LEU A 898 -29.10 -24.37 23.70
CA LEU A 898 -28.21 -23.22 23.60
C LEU A 898 -27.42 -23.31 22.30
N PHE A 899 -27.66 -22.35 21.40
CA PHE A 899 -26.80 -22.15 20.23
C PHE A 899 -25.67 -21.19 20.57
N CYS A 900 -24.45 -21.50 20.16
CA CYS A 900 -23.28 -20.64 20.37
C CYS A 900 -22.27 -20.77 19.23
N THR A 901 -21.18 -19.99 19.27
CA THR A 901 -20.07 -20.09 18.31
C THR A 901 -18.74 -19.76 18.97
N GLY A 902 -17.63 -20.31 18.47
CA GLY A 902 -16.29 -20.05 18.99
C GLY A 902 -16.07 -20.40 20.48
N LYS A 903 -15.22 -19.62 21.16
CA LYS A 903 -14.70 -19.95 22.50
C LYS A 903 -15.74 -20.03 23.61
N VAL A 904 -16.89 -19.36 23.48
CA VAL A 904 -17.91 -19.32 24.56
C VAL A 904 -18.48 -20.70 24.86
N TYR A 905 -18.41 -21.64 23.91
CA TYR A 905 -18.72 -23.06 24.11
C TYR A 905 -18.03 -23.65 25.36
N TYR A 906 -16.73 -23.39 25.56
CA TYR A 906 -15.96 -23.94 26.68
C TYR A 906 -16.33 -23.29 28.03
N ASP A 907 -16.84 -22.06 28.01
CA ASP A 907 -17.40 -21.43 29.21
C ASP A 907 -18.78 -22.02 29.55
N LEU A 908 -19.62 -22.27 28.53
CA LEU A 908 -20.95 -22.88 28.67
C LEU A 908 -20.90 -24.34 29.12
N THR A 909 -20.01 -25.18 28.57
CA THR A 909 -19.91 -26.60 28.96
C THR A 909 -19.42 -26.77 30.39
N ARG A 910 -18.43 -25.96 30.80
CA ARG A 910 -17.92 -25.89 32.18
C ARG A 910 -19.04 -25.50 33.15
N GLU A 911 -19.81 -24.47 32.83
CA GLU A 911 -20.91 -24.00 33.67
C GLU A 911 -22.07 -25.02 33.73
N ARG A 912 -22.46 -25.61 32.59
CA ARG A 912 -23.48 -26.68 32.52
C ARG A 912 -23.16 -27.83 33.46
N LYS A 913 -21.88 -28.23 33.50
CA LYS A 913 -21.38 -29.28 34.39
C LYS A 913 -21.37 -28.82 35.86
N ALA A 914 -20.98 -27.58 36.14
CA ALA A 914 -20.97 -27.03 37.50
C ALA A 914 -22.38 -26.87 38.12
N ARG A 915 -23.43 -26.82 37.29
CA ARG A 915 -24.85 -26.74 37.70
C ARG A 915 -25.60 -28.09 37.62
N ASP A 916 -24.92 -29.19 37.31
CA ASP A 916 -25.51 -30.53 37.10
C ASP A 916 -26.65 -30.57 36.04
N MET A 917 -26.55 -29.73 35.00
CA MET A 917 -27.60 -29.56 33.97
C MET A 917 -27.33 -30.34 32.66
N VAL A 918 -26.41 -31.31 32.67
CA VAL A 918 -25.92 -32.01 31.47
C VAL A 918 -26.97 -32.82 30.69
N GLU A 919 -28.09 -33.16 31.32
CA GLU A 919 -29.26 -33.81 30.67
C GLU A 919 -30.35 -32.81 30.28
N GLN A 920 -30.42 -31.66 30.95
CA GLN A 920 -31.53 -30.70 30.81
C GLN A 920 -31.27 -29.60 29.78
N VAL A 921 -29.99 -29.35 29.44
CA VAL A 921 -29.57 -28.30 28.52
C VAL A 921 -28.63 -28.88 27.48
N ALA A 922 -29.01 -28.81 26.20
CA ALA A 922 -28.15 -29.15 25.07
C ALA A 922 -27.38 -27.89 24.60
N ILE A 923 -26.15 -28.07 24.12
CA ILE A 923 -25.29 -26.99 23.61
C ILE A 923 -24.82 -27.35 22.20
N THR A 924 -25.23 -26.55 21.22
CA THR A 924 -24.90 -26.75 19.80
C THR A 924 -24.06 -25.59 19.29
N ARG A 925 -23.01 -25.90 18.53
CA ARG A 925 -22.07 -24.92 17.97
C ARG A 925 -22.36 -24.65 16.50
N ILE A 926 -22.47 -23.39 16.13
CA ILE A 926 -22.53 -22.92 14.74
C ILE A 926 -21.11 -22.47 14.35
N GLU A 927 -20.40 -23.30 13.59
CA GLU A 927 -19.00 -23.05 13.22
C GLU A 927 -18.92 -22.20 11.94
N GLN A 928 -19.86 -22.38 11.00
CA GLN A 928 -20.05 -21.53 9.83
C GLN A 928 -21.30 -20.68 10.01
N LEU A 929 -21.10 -19.36 10.05
CA LEU A 929 -22.15 -18.37 10.23
C LEU A 929 -22.71 -17.94 8.86
N SER A 930 -21.82 -17.75 7.87
CA SER A 930 -22.19 -17.46 6.48
C SER A 930 -21.43 -18.40 5.53
N PRO A 931 -22.09 -19.02 4.54
CA PRO A 931 -23.53 -19.19 4.40
C PRO A 931 -24.20 -19.83 5.63
N PHE A 932 -25.41 -19.40 5.98
CA PHE A 932 -26.09 -19.86 7.19
C PHE A 932 -26.62 -21.30 7.05
N PRO A 933 -26.34 -22.22 7.99
CA PRO A 933 -26.64 -23.65 7.83
C PRO A 933 -28.10 -23.99 8.19
N PHE A 934 -29.06 -23.47 7.42
CA PHE A 934 -30.51 -23.69 7.60
C PHE A 934 -30.89 -25.17 7.69
N ASP A 935 -30.29 -26.01 6.86
CA ASP A 935 -30.53 -27.46 6.75
C ASP A 935 -30.17 -28.21 8.04
N LEU A 936 -29.01 -27.91 8.62
CA LEU A 936 -28.52 -28.58 9.84
C LEU A 936 -29.22 -28.05 11.10
N LEU A 937 -29.50 -26.74 11.15
CA LEU A 937 -30.17 -26.12 12.29
C LEU A 937 -31.64 -26.51 12.37
N LEU A 938 -32.32 -26.74 11.24
CA LEU A 938 -33.67 -27.31 11.24
C LEU A 938 -33.70 -28.71 11.86
N GLN A 939 -32.75 -29.56 11.49
CA GLN A 939 -32.63 -30.92 12.03
C GLN A 939 -32.33 -30.89 13.54
N GLU A 940 -31.39 -30.05 14.00
CA GLU A 940 -31.06 -29.96 15.42
C GLU A 940 -32.22 -29.39 16.26
N VAL A 941 -32.96 -28.39 15.77
CA VAL A 941 -34.16 -27.90 16.49
C VAL A 941 -35.23 -29.00 16.57
N GLN A 942 -35.44 -29.77 15.50
CA GLN A 942 -36.42 -30.86 15.47
C GLN A 942 -36.05 -32.02 16.42
N LYS A 943 -34.76 -32.23 16.69
CA LYS A 943 -34.28 -33.21 17.68
C LYS A 943 -34.76 -32.90 19.10
N TYR A 944 -34.96 -31.63 19.47
CA TYR A 944 -35.33 -31.20 20.82
C TYR A 944 -36.70 -30.49 20.86
N PRO A 945 -37.82 -31.21 20.64
CA PRO A 945 -39.13 -30.61 20.40
C PRO A 945 -39.68 -29.83 21.61
N ASN A 946 -39.30 -30.19 22.84
CA ASN A 946 -39.77 -29.53 24.07
C ASN A 946 -38.88 -28.36 24.52
N ALA A 947 -37.71 -28.17 23.91
CA ALA A 947 -36.74 -27.19 24.38
C ALA A 947 -37.11 -25.73 24.04
N GLU A 948 -36.78 -24.81 24.95
CA GLU A 948 -36.60 -23.40 24.65
C GLU A 948 -35.36 -23.18 23.78
N LEU A 949 -35.38 -22.20 22.87
CA LEU A 949 -34.24 -21.87 22.01
C LEU A 949 -33.59 -20.56 22.49
N ALA A 950 -32.27 -20.57 22.73
CA ALA A 950 -31.53 -19.37 23.09
C ALA A 950 -30.21 -19.26 22.31
N TRP A 951 -29.87 -18.05 21.88
CA TRP A 951 -28.54 -17.71 21.36
C TRP A 951 -27.65 -17.20 22.49
N CYS A 952 -26.54 -17.89 22.71
CA CYS A 952 -25.51 -17.56 23.68
C CYS A 952 -24.26 -17.01 22.98
N GLN A 953 -23.85 -15.79 23.33
CA GLN A 953 -22.64 -15.17 22.80
C GLN A 953 -21.93 -14.33 23.86
N GLU A 954 -20.61 -14.19 23.76
CA GLU A 954 -19.85 -13.39 24.70
C GLU A 954 -19.80 -11.90 24.32
N GLU A 955 -20.08 -11.54 23.07
CA GLU A 955 -20.11 -10.15 22.62
C GLU A 955 -21.35 -9.42 23.13
N HIS A 956 -21.23 -8.09 23.29
CA HIS A 956 -22.36 -7.20 23.59
C HIS A 956 -23.49 -7.39 22.58
N LYS A 957 -24.74 -7.24 23.03
CA LYS A 957 -25.96 -7.55 22.25
C LYS A 957 -26.05 -6.87 20.87
N ASN A 958 -25.45 -5.70 20.72
CA ASN A 958 -25.37 -4.93 19.47
C ASN A 958 -24.08 -5.20 18.65
N GLN A 959 -23.39 -6.29 18.94
CA GLN A 959 -22.14 -6.77 18.37
C GLN A 959 -22.22 -8.30 18.25
N GLY A 960 -21.17 -8.95 17.75
CA GLY A 960 -21.16 -10.41 17.68
C GLY A 960 -22.04 -10.92 16.56
N TYR A 961 -22.95 -11.84 16.91
CA TYR A 961 -23.64 -12.71 15.96
C TYR A 961 -25.16 -12.59 16.03
N TYR A 962 -25.71 -12.10 17.15
CA TYR A 962 -27.13 -12.18 17.49
C TYR A 962 -28.06 -11.60 16.43
N ASP A 963 -27.84 -10.37 15.98
CA ASP A 963 -28.73 -9.71 15.02
C ASP A 963 -28.67 -10.34 13.61
N TYR A 964 -27.60 -11.07 13.28
CA TYR A 964 -27.51 -11.86 12.05
C TYR A 964 -28.20 -13.23 12.19
N VAL A 965 -27.91 -13.96 13.27
CA VAL A 965 -28.38 -15.34 13.50
C VAL A 965 -29.86 -15.39 13.85
N LYS A 966 -30.36 -14.46 14.69
CA LYS A 966 -31.73 -14.45 15.19
C LYS A 966 -32.79 -14.48 14.09
N PRO A 967 -32.81 -13.58 13.07
CA PRO A 967 -33.86 -13.61 12.07
C PRO A 967 -33.78 -14.88 11.22
N ARG A 968 -32.56 -15.30 10.82
CA ARG A 968 -32.33 -16.53 10.05
C ARG A 968 -32.82 -17.78 10.77
N LEU A 969 -32.45 -17.97 12.06
CA LEU A 969 -32.92 -19.09 12.86
C LEU A 969 -34.45 -19.07 13.07
N ARG A 970 -35.06 -17.88 13.19
CA ARG A 970 -36.52 -17.75 13.22
C ARG A 970 -37.15 -18.14 11.88
N THR A 971 -36.52 -17.84 10.75
CA THR A 971 -36.96 -18.27 9.42
C THR A 971 -36.81 -19.78 9.25
N THR A 972 -35.68 -20.38 9.69
CA THR A 972 -35.45 -21.84 9.72
C THR A 972 -36.62 -22.61 10.35
N ILE A 973 -37.13 -22.12 11.49
CA ILE A 973 -38.18 -22.79 12.28
C ILE A 973 -39.60 -22.30 11.94
N ASN A 974 -39.80 -21.60 10.82
CA ASN A 974 -41.05 -20.93 10.44
C ASN A 974 -41.69 -20.12 11.58
N ARG A 975 -40.84 -19.43 12.36
CA ARG A 975 -41.19 -18.58 13.53
C ARG A 975 -41.98 -19.29 14.62
N ALA A 976 -41.98 -20.63 14.66
CA ALA A 976 -42.80 -21.45 15.56
C ALA A 976 -42.47 -21.27 17.05
N LYS A 977 -41.26 -20.81 17.38
CA LYS A 977 -40.81 -20.49 18.75
C LYS A 977 -40.04 -19.16 18.78
N PRO A 978 -39.99 -18.46 19.93
CA PRO A 978 -39.02 -17.39 20.14
C PRO A 978 -37.57 -17.93 20.14
N VAL A 979 -36.62 -17.06 19.77
CA VAL A 979 -35.18 -17.28 19.95
C VAL A 979 -34.68 -16.24 20.94
N TRP A 980 -34.38 -16.70 22.16
CA TRP A 980 -33.95 -15.85 23.27
C TRP A 980 -32.48 -15.43 23.16
N TYR A 981 -32.07 -14.49 24.01
CA TYR A 981 -30.71 -13.96 24.06
C TYR A 981 -30.11 -14.16 25.46
N ALA A 982 -28.92 -14.74 25.53
CA ALA A 982 -28.11 -14.79 26.73
C ALA A 982 -26.68 -14.31 26.37
N GLY A 983 -26.33 -13.11 26.80
CA GLY A 983 -25.07 -12.47 26.43
C GLY A 983 -24.86 -11.16 27.17
N ARG A 984 -23.84 -10.39 26.79
CA ARG A 984 -23.57 -9.08 27.39
C ARG A 984 -24.61 -8.05 26.95
N ASP A 985 -24.92 -7.09 27.83
CA ASP A 985 -25.79 -5.95 27.50
C ASP A 985 -25.26 -5.14 26.29
N PRO A 986 -26.02 -4.24 25.66
CA PRO A 986 -25.48 -3.40 24.58
C PRO A 986 -24.36 -2.46 25.06
N ALA A 987 -23.30 -2.29 24.27
CA ALA A 987 -22.21 -1.33 24.55
C ALA A 987 -21.64 -0.67 23.29
N ALA A 988 -21.09 0.54 23.47
CA ALA A 988 -20.42 1.30 22.41
C ALA A 988 -18.98 0.81 22.16
N ALA A 989 -18.24 0.50 23.23
CA ALA A 989 -16.92 -0.12 23.16
C ALA A 989 -17.04 -1.64 22.94
N PRO A 990 -16.07 -2.30 22.25
CA PRO A 990 -16.13 -3.75 22.07
C PRO A 990 -16.05 -4.56 23.37
N ALA A 991 -15.22 -4.11 24.32
CA ALA A 991 -15.04 -4.74 25.62
C ALA A 991 -14.78 -3.70 26.72
N THR A 992 -15.10 -4.05 27.97
CA THR A 992 -14.72 -3.25 29.13
C THR A 992 -13.21 -3.36 29.39
N GLY A 993 -12.56 -2.24 29.70
CA GLY A 993 -11.16 -2.20 30.16
C GLY A 993 -10.97 -2.67 31.61
N ASN A 994 -12.05 -3.00 32.34
CA ASN A 994 -11.98 -3.41 33.74
C ASN A 994 -12.23 -4.92 33.90
N LYS A 995 -11.21 -5.67 34.32
CA LYS A 995 -11.27 -7.13 34.48
C LYS A 995 -12.37 -7.62 35.43
N LYS A 996 -12.68 -6.90 36.52
CA LYS A 996 -13.78 -7.27 37.43
C LYS A 996 -15.14 -7.10 36.75
N THR A 997 -15.32 -6.05 35.97
CA THR A 997 -16.53 -5.81 35.18
C THR A 997 -16.69 -6.91 34.13
N HIS A 998 -15.63 -7.23 33.39
CA HIS A 998 -15.61 -8.31 32.40
C HIS A 998 -16.06 -9.67 32.98
N LEU A 999 -15.58 -10.03 34.18
CA LEU A 999 -15.99 -11.26 34.88
C LEU A 999 -17.44 -11.19 35.38
N THR A 1000 -17.91 -10.01 35.81
CA THR A 1000 -19.30 -9.79 36.25
C THR A 1000 -20.27 -9.93 35.07
N GLU A 1001 -19.91 -9.40 33.90
CA GLU A 1001 -20.64 -9.57 32.64
C GLU A 1001 -20.68 -11.03 32.19
N LEU A 1002 -19.55 -11.75 32.28
CA LEU A 1002 -19.50 -13.18 31.95
C LEU A 1002 -20.40 -14.00 32.89
N GLN A 1003 -20.39 -13.72 34.19
CA GLN A 1003 -21.26 -14.41 35.13
C GLN A 1003 -22.74 -14.12 34.82
N ARG A 1004 -23.12 -12.87 34.54
CA ARG A 1004 -24.51 -12.51 34.16
C ARG A 1004 -24.98 -13.25 32.91
N LEU A 1005 -24.12 -13.38 31.90
CA LEU A 1005 -24.37 -14.16 30.68
C LEU A 1005 -24.64 -15.63 31.03
N LEU A 1006 -23.78 -16.24 31.85
CA LEU A 1006 -23.89 -17.64 32.27
C LEU A 1006 -25.14 -17.88 33.13
N ASP A 1007 -25.44 -16.96 34.05
CA ASP A 1007 -26.65 -17.00 34.87
C ASP A 1007 -27.91 -16.98 33.99
N THR A 1008 -27.96 -16.08 32.99
CA THR A 1008 -29.08 -15.98 32.04
C THR A 1008 -29.20 -17.23 31.16
N ALA A 1009 -28.08 -17.81 30.72
CA ALA A 1009 -28.06 -18.98 29.86
C ALA A 1009 -28.63 -20.24 30.57
N PHE A 1010 -28.35 -20.40 31.86
CA PHE A 1010 -28.73 -21.60 32.63
C PHE A 1010 -29.92 -21.42 33.58
N ASP A 1011 -30.41 -20.19 33.81
CA ASP A 1011 -31.68 -19.97 34.50
C ASP A 1011 -32.87 -20.34 33.59
N LEU A 1012 -33.51 -21.47 33.89
CA LEU A 1012 -34.67 -21.99 33.16
C LEU A 1012 -35.94 -21.13 33.32
N ASP A 1013 -35.95 -20.17 34.24
CA ASP A 1013 -37.08 -19.26 34.47
C ASP A 1013 -36.88 -17.88 33.81
N ALA A 1014 -35.66 -17.56 33.35
CA ALA A 1014 -35.25 -16.26 32.82
C ALA A 1014 -36.16 -15.66 31.73
N PHE A 1015 -36.81 -16.51 30.92
CA PHE A 1015 -37.64 -16.08 29.79
C PHE A 1015 -39.16 -16.20 30.02
N LYS A 1016 -39.61 -16.77 31.14
CA LYS A 1016 -41.04 -17.04 31.43
C LYS A 1016 -41.92 -15.79 31.52
N ASN A 1017 -41.32 -14.63 31.80
CA ASN A 1017 -42.04 -13.35 31.85
C ASN A 1017 -42.12 -12.63 30.49
N PHE A 1018 -41.57 -13.22 29.43
CA PHE A 1018 -41.50 -12.63 28.08
C PHE A 1018 -42.20 -13.49 27.01
N SER A 1019 -42.61 -14.72 27.35
CA SER A 1019 -43.25 -15.70 26.47
C SER A 1019 -44.74 -15.42 26.23
#